data_AF-A0A2S6T2K7-F1
#
_entry.id   AF-A0A2S6T2K7-F1
#
_cell.length_a   1.000
_cell.length_b   1.000
_cell.length_c   1.000
_cell.angle_alpha   90.00
_cell.angle_beta   90.00
_cell.angle_gamma   90.00
#
_symmetry.space_group_name_H-M   'P 1'
#
loop_
_entity.id
_entity.type
_entity.pdbx_description
1 polymer ?
#
loop_
_entity_poly.entity_id
_entity_poly.type
_entity_poly.pdbx_seq_one_letter_code
_entity_poly.pdbx_strand_id
1 'polypeptide(L)'
;MKNNIYQFTNNQINNNKFISSKITVTNNKLDYSEIIVRKPWGYEYIIYQNKNICVTILNIKKGHQTSMHCHPRKKTTLIVLDGKVITSNLIDKKILNNGDGVEIDKKVFHQTSAKNGDAIVMEIESPNMKQDLLRIKDSYGREKMGYEKKDKFSINTRNYNYINFESKTTYHNITKKFGKSSISFLSINNINQLKKLIKENSNCLFTIIEGKIKYFEKSYNKTNTFKTSDFKNYENISMIGKKILMIRNKIDDKQTKISDLILNILDNHDFNVSFSVPGDTNLHLIDSLGKKESFNNYFFNNEFNASYAALGYAKKYQRPSILFLSSGHSVLKALEATYAAYIDSEPMIIISGQASSDQSTRKNLRQFGNKSVDIISIVKKITKFSKKITNINNIPFALEQAIFFSMNDRPGPVWIDIPIDFLGKTITEEKTKHFYYNKFQSDAKFADISLKILEIYNLINKSKKPLLLLGYGINNQRAKQEVLKLVTRLKIPVLTSRRGADLLSNNNKLYFGRPGVFGNRYSNFIVQNCDLFISIGSRLSIPLIGRDTSSFAKNAKKVIVDVDENELNKKTIKSDISIKFSADEFINLMLNTNNKVKKFNNWLNECNKYKKTYSFKNEQYSNNSKVNPYLFTYNFSKYVPNNSTVVMDGGAIMNYVMQGFFIKSNQRLITSSGLDNEGFAFPASLGMISNKDKSLIICLCEEKSFLNSINDFSNIYKYNIPIKIICYSGIQNVALRSTQNDFFGKRFIGTLFDDNYIKFKYKILNNIGIKPIIIDNLKDIVEKSNHIFKNNNPQIVYVNVDINHTIKPKLGFSLDYDGIWKPKPLDEMYPFIKKTIKGKKQRK
;
A
#
# COMPACT_ATOMS: atom_id res chain seq x y z
N MET A 1 36.64 -5.96 -19.06
CA MET A 1 37.45 -6.66 -18.03
C MET A 1 37.52 -8.13 -18.40
N LYS A 2 38.69 -8.79 -18.34
CA LYS A 2 38.77 -10.24 -18.55
C LYS A 2 38.31 -10.92 -17.25
N ASN A 3 37.12 -11.53 -17.27
CA ASN A 3 36.66 -12.39 -16.16
C ASN A 3 37.68 -13.51 -15.97
N ASN A 4 37.94 -14.00 -14.77
CA ASN A 4 38.92 -15.07 -14.52
C ASN A 4 38.29 -16.25 -13.77
N ILE A 5 38.68 -17.47 -14.15
CA ILE A 5 38.38 -18.69 -13.39
C ILE A 5 39.71 -19.13 -12.77
N TYR A 6 39.83 -19.02 -11.46
CA TYR A 6 41.01 -19.44 -10.72
C TYR A 6 40.86 -20.89 -10.24
N GLN A 7 41.95 -21.54 -9.87
CA GLN A 7 41.92 -22.88 -9.30
C GLN A 7 42.68 -22.91 -7.98
N PHE A 8 42.05 -23.44 -6.94
CA PHE A 8 42.70 -23.80 -5.68
C PHE A 8 42.87 -25.32 -5.66
N THR A 9 44.11 -25.75 -5.87
CA THR A 9 44.53 -27.14 -5.84
C THR A 9 45.14 -27.50 -4.50
N ASN A 10 45.21 -28.80 -4.21
CA ASN A 10 45.82 -29.33 -3.00
C ASN A 10 47.35 -29.45 -3.19
N ASN A 11 48.07 -28.34 -3.34
CA ASN A 11 49.54 -28.34 -3.40
C ASN A 11 50.11 -27.95 -2.02
N GLN A 12 50.90 -28.87 -1.43
CA GLN A 12 51.83 -28.67 -0.32
C GLN A 12 51.30 -28.39 1.10
N ILE A 13 50.34 -29.16 1.62
CA ILE A 13 50.33 -29.43 3.08
C ILE A 13 50.07 -30.91 3.32
N ASN A 14 51.02 -31.57 4.00
CA ASN A 14 50.89 -32.90 4.61
C ASN A 14 49.81 -32.88 5.72
N ASN A 15 48.55 -32.67 5.35
CA ASN A 15 47.41 -32.56 6.26
C ASN A 15 46.70 -33.90 6.53
N ASN A 16 47.41 -35.02 6.36
CA ASN A 16 46.90 -36.33 6.79
C ASN A 16 46.71 -36.43 8.32
N LYS A 17 47.26 -35.51 9.12
CA LYS A 17 47.05 -35.46 10.57
C LYS A 17 45.70 -34.87 11.01
N PHE A 18 45.02 -34.06 10.20
CA PHE A 18 43.73 -33.45 10.57
C PHE A 18 42.51 -34.26 10.10
N ILE A 19 42.66 -35.12 9.10
CA ILE A 19 41.57 -35.90 8.49
C ILE A 19 41.41 -37.29 9.16
N SER A 20 42.20 -37.60 10.20
CA SER A 20 42.21 -38.90 10.89
C SER A 20 41.05 -39.12 11.89
N SER A 21 40.19 -38.13 12.12
CA SER A 21 38.98 -38.33 12.92
C SER A 21 37.86 -38.89 12.04
N LYS A 22 37.32 -40.05 12.41
CA LYS A 22 36.14 -40.66 11.77
C LYS A 22 34.97 -39.67 11.83
N ILE A 23 34.72 -38.96 10.73
CA ILE A 23 33.53 -38.11 10.58
C ILE A 23 32.40 -39.00 10.08
N THR A 24 31.49 -39.35 10.99
CA THR A 24 30.18 -39.92 10.65
C THR A 24 29.35 -38.85 9.96
N VAL A 25 29.39 -38.81 8.62
CA VAL A 25 28.44 -38.04 7.84
C VAL A 25 27.10 -38.78 7.84
N THR A 26 26.20 -38.35 8.71
CA THR A 26 24.84 -38.86 8.79
C THR A 26 24.04 -38.43 7.56
N ASN A 27 23.78 -39.32 6.60
CA ASN A 27 22.89 -39.04 5.46
C ASN A 27 21.42 -38.92 5.93
N ASN A 28 21.06 -37.82 6.59
CA ASN A 28 19.65 -37.47 6.78
C ASN A 28 19.10 -36.91 5.46
N LYS A 29 18.12 -37.61 4.87
CA LYS A 29 17.36 -37.24 3.66
C LYS A 29 16.44 -36.05 3.93
N LEU A 30 16.98 -34.90 4.31
CA LEU A 30 16.23 -33.64 4.29
C LEU A 30 16.25 -33.08 2.87
N ASP A 31 15.07 -32.81 2.32
CA ASP A 31 14.97 -32.07 1.06
C ASP A 31 15.16 -30.56 1.33
N TYR A 32 16.20 -29.99 0.74
CA TYR A 32 16.55 -28.58 0.87
C TYR A 32 16.01 -27.73 -0.28
N SER A 33 15.24 -28.32 -1.21
CA SER A 33 14.62 -27.62 -2.34
C SER A 33 13.70 -26.48 -1.90
N GLU A 34 13.03 -26.62 -0.75
CA GLU A 34 12.10 -25.63 -0.19
C GLU A 34 12.61 -25.01 1.12
N ILE A 35 13.93 -24.88 1.26
CA ILE A 35 14.53 -24.38 2.50
C ILE A 35 15.53 -23.26 2.23
N ILE A 36 15.34 -22.12 2.91
CA ILE A 36 16.40 -21.14 3.12
C ILE A 36 17.09 -21.45 4.43
N VAL A 37 18.41 -21.62 4.39
CA VAL A 37 19.22 -21.85 5.58
C VAL A 37 19.83 -20.52 6.00
N ARG A 38 19.37 -19.99 7.14
CA ARG A 38 19.92 -18.76 7.72
C ARG A 38 21.32 -19.01 8.25
N LYS A 39 22.21 -18.06 8.00
CA LYS A 39 23.62 -18.14 8.40
C LYS A 39 23.99 -16.88 9.17
N PRO A 40 24.96 -16.93 10.09
CA PRO A 40 25.47 -15.73 10.76
C PRO A 40 26.01 -14.68 9.77
N TRP A 41 26.44 -15.11 8.59
CA TRP A 41 26.95 -14.26 7.52
C TRP A 41 25.90 -13.84 6.47
N GLY A 42 24.64 -14.28 6.61
CA GLY A 42 23.57 -14.02 5.64
C GLY A 42 22.64 -15.22 5.51
N TYR A 43 22.53 -15.79 4.31
CA TYR A 43 21.73 -16.99 4.08
C TYR A 43 22.16 -17.74 2.82
N GLU A 44 21.74 -19.00 2.70
CA GLU A 44 21.89 -19.79 1.48
C GLU A 44 20.61 -20.56 1.16
N TYR A 45 20.40 -20.89 -0.11
CA TYR A 45 19.29 -21.74 -0.56
C TYR A 45 19.65 -22.45 -1.86
N ILE A 46 19.04 -23.61 -2.11
CA ILE A 46 19.27 -24.40 -3.32
C ILE A 46 18.37 -23.89 -4.44
N ILE A 47 18.93 -23.69 -5.63
CA ILE A 47 18.15 -23.37 -6.83
C ILE A 47 18.01 -24.54 -7.79
N TYR A 48 18.86 -25.56 -7.68
CA TYR A 48 18.78 -26.77 -8.48
C TYR A 48 19.57 -27.88 -7.80
N GLN A 49 19.05 -29.11 -7.80
CA GLN A 49 19.85 -30.29 -7.51
C GLN A 49 19.39 -31.48 -8.35
N ASN A 50 20.33 -32.40 -8.60
CA ASN A 50 20.03 -33.75 -9.03
C ASN A 50 20.90 -34.74 -8.24
N LYS A 51 20.91 -36.02 -8.64
CA LYS A 51 21.74 -37.05 -7.99
C LYS A 51 23.25 -36.74 -7.99
N ASN A 52 23.73 -35.86 -8.88
CA ASN A 52 25.15 -35.61 -9.11
C ASN A 52 25.60 -34.21 -8.69
N ILE A 53 24.76 -33.19 -8.85
CA ILE A 53 25.13 -31.78 -8.65
C ILE A 53 24.13 -31.08 -7.75
N CYS A 54 24.63 -30.14 -6.96
CA CYS A 54 23.85 -29.15 -6.23
C CYS A 54 24.29 -27.74 -6.63
N VAL A 55 23.33 -26.85 -6.84
CA VAL A 55 23.57 -25.43 -7.13
C VAL A 55 22.93 -24.61 -6.01
N THR A 56 23.75 -23.98 -5.21
CA THR A 56 23.36 -23.16 -4.06
C THR A 56 23.65 -21.69 -4.35
N ILE A 57 22.74 -20.80 -3.94
CA ILE A 57 23.00 -19.35 -3.89
C ILE A 57 23.33 -18.94 -2.47
N LEU A 58 24.43 -18.23 -2.30
CA LEU A 58 24.91 -17.67 -1.05
C LEU A 58 24.73 -16.15 -1.11
N ASN A 59 24.01 -15.59 -0.15
CA ASN A 59 23.98 -14.16 0.10
C ASN A 59 24.86 -13.86 1.32
N ILE A 60 25.98 -13.19 1.11
CA ILE A 60 26.97 -12.86 2.14
C ILE A 60 26.88 -11.36 2.41
N LYS A 61 26.51 -11.00 3.64
CA LYS A 61 26.36 -9.60 4.04
C LYS A 61 27.70 -8.87 4.10
N LYS A 62 27.68 -7.56 3.86
CA LYS A 62 28.83 -6.66 3.98
C LYS A 62 29.54 -6.86 5.33
N GLY A 63 30.85 -7.11 5.28
CA GLY A 63 31.67 -7.28 6.48
C GLY A 63 31.56 -8.67 7.12
N HIS A 64 30.78 -9.59 6.55
CA HIS A 64 30.70 -10.97 6.99
C HIS A 64 31.47 -11.93 6.06
N GLN A 65 31.73 -13.14 6.56
CA GLN A 65 32.49 -14.19 5.86
C GLN A 65 31.96 -15.58 6.17
N THR A 66 32.14 -16.53 5.25
CA THR A 66 31.91 -17.96 5.52
C THR A 66 32.95 -18.50 6.52
N SER A 67 32.78 -19.72 7.02
CA SER A 67 33.81 -20.37 7.85
C SER A 67 35.03 -20.72 6.99
N MET A 68 36.22 -20.83 7.58
CA MET A 68 37.33 -21.56 6.94
C MET A 68 37.01 -23.06 7.02
N HIS A 69 36.69 -23.64 5.88
CA HIS A 69 36.18 -25.01 5.81
C HIS A 69 36.66 -25.74 4.57
N CYS A 70 36.57 -27.06 4.56
CA CYS A 70 36.78 -27.86 3.36
C CYS A 70 35.64 -28.86 3.17
N HIS A 71 35.55 -29.38 1.94
CA HIS A 71 34.69 -30.49 1.58
C HIS A 71 35.55 -31.74 1.35
N PRO A 72 35.48 -32.77 2.20
CA PRO A 72 36.30 -33.97 2.06
C PRO A 72 36.09 -34.72 0.72
N ARG A 73 34.86 -34.69 0.18
CA ARG A 73 34.45 -35.49 -0.98
C ARG A 73 33.92 -34.66 -2.14
N LYS A 74 33.51 -33.41 -1.93
CA LYS A 74 32.98 -32.53 -2.99
C LYS A 74 34.06 -31.68 -3.64
N LYS A 75 33.96 -31.53 -4.96
CA LYS A 75 34.55 -30.42 -5.70
C LYS A 75 33.53 -29.28 -5.74
N THR A 76 33.99 -28.06 -5.56
CA THR A 76 33.14 -26.87 -5.49
C THR A 76 33.61 -25.82 -6.49
N THR A 77 32.68 -25.21 -7.21
CA THR A 77 32.96 -24.03 -8.04
C THR A 77 32.15 -22.86 -7.50
N LEU A 78 32.85 -21.79 -7.12
CA LEU A 78 32.23 -20.53 -6.71
C LEU A 78 32.25 -19.55 -7.88
N ILE A 79 31.13 -18.89 -8.16
CA ILE A 79 31.01 -17.85 -9.18
C ILE A 79 30.34 -16.63 -8.53
N VAL A 80 30.98 -15.47 -8.62
CA VAL A 80 30.42 -14.22 -8.09
C VAL A 80 29.35 -13.74 -9.06
N LEU A 81 28.10 -13.63 -8.60
CA LEU A 81 26.98 -13.12 -9.39
C LEU A 81 26.75 -11.63 -9.15
N ASP A 82 27.03 -11.13 -7.95
CA ASP A 82 26.96 -9.72 -7.65
C ASP A 82 27.87 -9.33 -6.49
N GLY A 83 28.30 -8.08 -6.50
CA GLY A 83 29.24 -7.54 -5.53
C GLY A 83 30.69 -7.96 -5.77
N LYS A 84 31.48 -7.90 -4.71
CA LYS A 84 32.91 -8.24 -4.72
C LYS A 84 33.19 -9.10 -3.51
N VAL A 85 33.89 -10.21 -3.71
CA VAL A 85 34.28 -11.10 -2.63
C VAL A 85 35.78 -11.29 -2.59
N ILE A 86 36.26 -11.75 -1.46
CA ILE A 86 37.60 -12.29 -1.36
C ILE A 86 37.49 -13.75 -0.93
N THR A 87 38.04 -14.65 -1.74
CA THR A 87 38.11 -16.07 -1.42
C THR A 87 39.56 -16.44 -1.11
N SER A 88 39.80 -16.99 0.06
CA SER A 88 41.13 -17.41 0.52
C SER A 88 41.15 -18.89 0.84
N ASN A 89 42.27 -19.55 0.54
CA ASN A 89 42.63 -20.82 1.15
C ASN A 89 43.65 -20.58 2.29
N LEU A 90 44.35 -21.61 2.76
CA LEU A 90 45.33 -21.47 3.84
C LEU A 90 46.62 -20.73 3.45
N ILE A 91 46.88 -20.55 2.15
CA ILE A 91 48.18 -20.10 1.62
C ILE A 91 48.00 -18.85 0.73
N ASP A 92 46.91 -18.77 -0.02
CA ASP A 92 46.64 -17.76 -1.05
C ASP A 92 45.25 -17.14 -0.86
N LYS A 93 45.09 -15.93 -1.40
CA LYS A 93 43.87 -15.14 -1.34
C LYS A 93 43.62 -14.48 -2.69
N LYS A 94 42.42 -14.69 -3.24
CA LYS A 94 41.98 -14.13 -4.52
C LYS A 94 40.81 -13.18 -4.33
N ILE A 95 40.95 -11.98 -4.87
CA ILE A 95 39.87 -11.01 -4.96
C ILE A 95 39.07 -11.34 -6.22
N LEU A 96 37.78 -11.63 -6.06
CA LEU A 96 36.88 -11.98 -7.14
C LEU A 96 35.84 -10.86 -7.29
N ASN A 97 35.73 -10.32 -8.50
CA ASN A 97 34.69 -9.36 -8.87
C ASN A 97 33.52 -10.09 -9.50
N ASN A 98 32.45 -9.35 -9.80
CA ASN A 98 31.31 -9.88 -10.55
C ASN A 98 31.75 -10.64 -11.80
N GLY A 99 31.31 -11.89 -11.94
CA GLY A 99 31.65 -12.75 -13.06
C GLY A 99 32.97 -13.51 -12.95
N ASP A 100 33.78 -13.25 -11.93
CA ASP A 100 34.93 -14.11 -11.62
C ASP A 100 34.47 -15.39 -10.90
N GLY A 101 35.26 -16.46 -11.05
CA GLY A 101 35.01 -17.71 -10.37
C GLY A 101 36.27 -18.38 -9.84
N VAL A 102 36.10 -19.34 -8.94
CA VAL A 102 37.19 -20.18 -8.43
C VAL A 102 36.71 -21.63 -8.33
N GLU A 103 37.46 -22.54 -8.95
CA GLU A 103 37.31 -23.98 -8.74
C GLU A 103 38.14 -24.39 -7.53
N ILE A 104 37.52 -25.12 -6.60
CA ILE A 104 38.09 -25.55 -5.34
C ILE A 104 38.06 -27.08 -5.30
N ASP A 105 39.24 -27.69 -5.26
CA ASP A 105 39.36 -29.14 -5.21
C ASP A 105 38.99 -29.70 -3.83
N LYS A 106 38.72 -31.00 -3.80
CA LYS A 106 38.39 -31.74 -2.56
C LYS A 106 39.49 -31.52 -1.51
N LYS A 107 39.09 -31.44 -0.25
CA LYS A 107 39.97 -31.25 0.93
C LYS A 107 40.72 -29.92 0.97
N VAL A 108 40.49 -29.00 0.03
CA VAL A 108 41.07 -27.65 0.08
C VAL A 108 40.25 -26.80 1.04
N PHE A 109 40.91 -26.31 2.08
CA PHE A 109 40.33 -25.34 3.01
C PHE A 109 40.16 -23.99 2.34
N HIS A 110 38.98 -23.41 2.47
CA HIS A 110 38.66 -22.12 1.89
C HIS A 110 37.64 -21.34 2.73
N GLN A 111 37.62 -20.03 2.51
CA GLN A 111 36.73 -19.06 3.12
C GLN A 111 36.42 -17.96 2.10
N THR A 112 35.19 -17.44 2.12
CA THR A 112 34.76 -16.34 1.24
C THR A 112 34.16 -15.21 2.07
N SER A 113 34.65 -13.99 1.88
CA SER A 113 34.19 -12.77 2.58
C SER A 113 33.66 -11.74 1.61
N ALA A 114 32.54 -11.08 1.93
CA ALA A 114 32.02 -9.98 1.13
C ALA A 114 32.82 -8.69 1.36
N LYS A 115 33.15 -7.97 0.29
CA LYS A 115 33.92 -6.71 0.30
C LYS A 115 33.14 -5.60 -0.38
N ASN A 116 33.10 -4.43 0.26
CA ASN A 116 32.48 -3.20 -0.29
C ASN A 116 30.98 -3.33 -0.62
N GLY A 117 30.23 -4.13 0.14
CA GLY A 117 28.80 -4.35 -0.04
C GLY A 117 28.40 -5.79 0.33
N ASP A 118 27.12 -6.09 0.21
CA ASP A 118 26.66 -7.47 0.19
C ASP A 118 27.15 -8.14 -1.11
N ALA A 119 27.26 -9.47 -1.10
CA ALA A 119 27.68 -10.24 -2.26
C ALA A 119 26.78 -11.45 -2.48
N ILE A 120 26.51 -11.74 -3.75
CA ILE A 120 25.78 -12.93 -4.17
C ILE A 120 26.75 -13.86 -4.88
N VAL A 121 26.91 -15.07 -4.35
CA VAL A 121 27.81 -16.09 -4.90
C VAL A 121 27.00 -17.33 -5.24
N MET A 122 27.20 -17.87 -6.44
CA MET A 122 26.71 -19.18 -6.83
C MET A 122 27.75 -20.23 -6.50
N GLU A 123 27.33 -21.28 -5.82
CA GLU A 123 28.14 -22.43 -5.46
C GLU A 123 27.61 -23.67 -6.17
N ILE A 124 28.47 -24.32 -6.96
CA ILE A 124 28.15 -25.52 -7.73
C ILE A 124 28.99 -26.66 -7.18
N GLU A 125 28.33 -27.67 -6.62
CA GLU A 125 28.99 -28.77 -5.89
C GLU A 125 28.74 -30.12 -6.55
N SER A 126 29.75 -31.00 -6.54
CA SER A 126 29.63 -32.40 -6.95
C SER A 126 30.54 -33.32 -6.12
N PRO A 127 30.03 -34.46 -5.59
CA PRO A 127 28.63 -34.92 -5.66
C PRO A 127 27.69 -34.10 -4.76
N ASN A 128 26.36 -34.22 -4.93
CA ASN A 128 25.38 -33.57 -4.07
C ASN A 128 25.41 -34.16 -2.64
N MET A 129 26.22 -33.58 -1.75
CA MET A 129 26.37 -33.99 -0.36
C MET A 129 26.41 -32.79 0.58
N LYS A 130 25.24 -32.28 0.98
CA LYS A 130 25.15 -31.01 1.72
C LYS A 130 25.89 -31.01 3.06
N GLN A 131 25.98 -32.18 3.72
CA GLN A 131 26.67 -32.34 5.00
C GLN A 131 28.17 -32.61 4.89
N ASP A 132 28.74 -32.68 3.69
CA ASP A 132 30.18 -32.87 3.48
C ASP A 132 30.93 -31.56 3.77
N LEU A 133 31.12 -31.24 5.05
CA LEU A 133 31.64 -29.96 5.53
C LEU A 133 32.49 -30.16 6.80
N LEU A 134 33.73 -29.70 6.77
CA LEU A 134 34.61 -29.65 7.95
C LEU A 134 35.11 -28.22 8.17
N ARG A 135 34.84 -27.66 9.36
CA ARG A 135 35.25 -26.29 9.73
C ARG A 135 36.42 -26.30 10.70
N ILE A 136 37.45 -25.51 10.40
CA ILE A 136 38.63 -25.36 11.27
C ILE A 136 38.76 -23.99 11.92
N LYS A 137 38.12 -22.95 11.34
CA LYS A 137 38.09 -21.60 11.91
C LYS A 137 36.77 -20.93 11.55
N ASP A 138 36.09 -20.34 12.53
CA ASP A 138 34.81 -19.66 12.29
C ASP A 138 34.61 -18.48 13.23
N SER A 139 34.39 -17.28 12.67
CA SER A 139 34.17 -16.04 13.43
C SER A 139 32.87 -16.03 14.25
N TYR A 140 32.04 -17.07 14.15
CA TYR A 140 30.76 -17.20 14.85
C TYR A 140 30.73 -18.41 15.80
N GLY A 141 31.90 -19.00 16.11
CA GLY A 141 32.04 -20.07 17.10
C GLY A 141 31.60 -21.46 16.63
N ARG A 142 31.48 -21.70 15.31
CA ARG A 142 31.03 -23.00 14.75
C ARG A 142 32.16 -23.96 14.39
N GLU A 143 33.33 -23.83 15.02
CA GLU A 143 34.47 -24.71 14.77
C GLU A 143 34.13 -26.16 15.11
N LYS A 144 34.57 -27.12 14.28
CA LYS A 144 34.26 -28.56 14.41
C LYS A 144 32.77 -28.94 14.32
N MET A 145 31.86 -27.97 14.18
CA MET A 145 30.43 -28.24 14.00
C MET A 145 30.12 -28.65 12.54
N GLY A 146 29.13 -29.53 12.36
CA GLY A 146 28.57 -29.90 11.05
C GLY A 146 27.58 -28.88 10.49
N TYR A 147 26.84 -29.23 9.44
CA TYR A 147 25.89 -28.34 8.79
C TYR A 147 24.77 -27.84 9.75
N GLU A 148 24.11 -26.73 9.42
CA GLU A 148 23.10 -26.09 10.30
C GLU A 148 21.90 -27.00 10.60
N LYS A 149 21.34 -26.84 11.81
CA LYS A 149 20.17 -27.57 12.29
C LYS A 149 18.85 -26.90 11.84
N LYS A 150 17.73 -27.63 11.98
CA LYS A 150 16.39 -27.21 11.52
C LYS A 150 15.89 -25.87 12.08
N ASP A 151 16.34 -25.46 13.26
CA ASP A 151 15.99 -24.17 13.87
C ASP A 151 16.49 -22.95 13.07
N LYS A 152 17.45 -23.16 12.16
CA LYS A 152 17.95 -22.13 11.24
C LYS A 152 17.24 -22.13 9.89
N PHE A 153 16.27 -23.02 9.68
CA PHE A 153 15.57 -23.17 8.41
C PHE A 153 14.37 -22.24 8.35
N SER A 154 14.13 -21.66 7.18
CA SER A 154 12.93 -20.89 6.88
C SER A 154 12.22 -21.52 5.68
N ILE A 155 10.95 -21.88 5.88
CA ILE A 155 10.07 -22.50 4.86
C ILE A 155 9.38 -21.43 3.99
N ASN A 156 9.58 -20.13 4.29
CA ASN A 156 9.05 -19.06 3.43
C ASN A 156 9.88 -18.91 2.15
N THR A 157 9.70 -19.85 1.21
CA THR A 157 10.43 -19.92 -0.07
C THR A 157 9.73 -19.24 -1.22
N ARG A 158 8.67 -18.45 -0.96
CA ARG A 158 7.88 -17.77 -2.01
C ARG A 158 8.72 -16.96 -3.01
N ASN A 159 9.93 -16.55 -2.62
CA ASN A 159 10.85 -15.76 -3.44
C ASN A 159 12.07 -16.55 -3.98
N TYR A 160 12.19 -17.83 -3.59
CA TYR A 160 13.37 -18.67 -3.80
C TYR A 160 12.98 -19.87 -4.66
N ASN A 161 12.75 -19.60 -5.94
CA ASN A 161 12.35 -20.62 -6.90
C ASN A 161 13.43 -21.69 -7.07
N TYR A 162 13.17 -22.86 -6.50
CA TYR A 162 13.83 -24.10 -6.87
C TYR A 162 13.42 -24.50 -8.29
N ILE A 163 14.40 -24.82 -9.13
CA ILE A 163 14.17 -25.21 -10.51
C ILE A 163 14.20 -26.73 -10.59
N ASN A 164 13.10 -27.33 -11.05
CA ASN A 164 13.00 -28.77 -11.26
C ASN A 164 12.94 -29.08 -12.78
N PHE A 165 13.91 -29.85 -13.27
CA PHE A 165 13.98 -30.33 -14.66
C PHE A 165 13.43 -31.75 -14.86
N GLU A 166 12.93 -32.40 -13.80
CA GLU A 166 12.32 -33.74 -13.89
C GLU A 166 10.89 -33.69 -14.45
N SER A 167 10.25 -32.53 -14.47
CA SER A 167 8.96 -32.35 -15.13
C SER A 167 9.11 -32.44 -16.66
N LYS A 168 8.33 -33.34 -17.27
CA LYS A 168 8.23 -33.49 -18.74
C LYS A 168 7.67 -32.24 -19.44
N THR A 169 7.10 -31.28 -18.70
CA THR A 169 6.38 -30.10 -19.23
C THR A 169 7.12 -28.77 -19.06
N THR A 170 8.35 -28.75 -18.52
CA THR A 170 9.11 -27.49 -18.35
C THR A 170 9.61 -26.97 -19.70
N TYR A 171 8.84 -26.06 -20.32
CA TYR A 171 9.26 -25.31 -21.51
C TYR A 171 10.48 -24.43 -21.20
N HIS A 172 11.42 -24.37 -22.16
CA HIS A 172 12.84 -24.03 -22.01
C HIS A 172 13.23 -22.66 -21.41
N ASN A 173 14.48 -22.60 -20.91
CA ASN A 173 15.32 -21.43 -20.57
C ASN A 173 14.80 -20.48 -19.46
N ILE A 174 14.73 -20.98 -18.23
CA ILE A 174 14.48 -20.14 -17.05
C ILE A 174 15.71 -19.27 -16.80
N THR A 175 15.52 -17.94 -16.85
CA THR A 175 16.57 -16.96 -16.51
C THR A 175 16.21 -16.22 -15.23
N LYS A 176 17.12 -16.21 -14.25
CA LYS A 176 16.99 -15.47 -12.98
C LYS A 176 18.12 -14.45 -12.86
N LYS A 177 17.77 -13.19 -12.58
CA LYS A 177 18.73 -12.11 -12.34
C LYS A 177 19.18 -12.12 -10.88
N PHE A 178 20.47 -11.90 -10.68
CA PHE A 178 21.17 -11.83 -9.40
C PHE A 178 22.08 -10.60 -9.46
N GLY A 179 21.57 -9.46 -9.00
CA GLY A 179 22.26 -8.18 -9.13
C GLY A 179 22.64 -7.88 -10.59
N LYS A 180 23.94 -7.75 -10.87
CA LYS A 180 24.47 -7.47 -12.22
C LYS A 180 24.63 -8.70 -13.12
N SER A 181 24.35 -9.89 -12.61
CA SER A 181 24.45 -11.13 -13.37
C SER A 181 23.08 -11.77 -13.61
N SER A 182 22.96 -12.60 -14.65
CA SER A 182 21.78 -13.45 -14.83
C SER A 182 22.17 -14.90 -15.08
N ILE A 183 21.49 -15.82 -14.38
CA ILE A 183 21.64 -17.26 -14.53
C ILE A 183 20.52 -17.78 -15.41
N SER A 184 20.86 -18.36 -16.55
CA SER A 184 19.92 -19.14 -17.36
C SER A 184 20.22 -20.62 -17.23
N PHE A 185 19.21 -21.42 -16.91
CA PHE A 185 19.31 -22.87 -17.04
C PHE A 185 18.86 -23.29 -18.43
N LEU A 186 19.79 -23.83 -19.20
CA LEU A 186 19.61 -24.13 -20.61
C LEU A 186 19.54 -25.65 -20.80
N SER A 187 18.55 -26.09 -21.57
CA SER A 187 18.43 -27.48 -22.01
C SER A 187 18.73 -27.54 -23.49
N ILE A 188 19.86 -28.16 -23.84
CA ILE A 188 20.35 -28.24 -25.21
C ILE A 188 20.21 -29.67 -25.71
N ASN A 189 19.41 -29.85 -26.76
CA ASN A 189 19.07 -31.18 -27.29
C ASN A 189 19.80 -31.50 -28.60
N ASN A 190 20.48 -30.52 -29.22
CA ASN A 190 21.27 -30.73 -30.43
C ASN A 190 22.50 -29.82 -30.50
N ILE A 191 23.48 -30.21 -31.32
CA ILE A 191 24.78 -29.52 -31.44
C ILE A 191 24.66 -28.12 -32.06
N ASN A 192 23.73 -27.90 -32.98
CA ASN A 192 23.55 -26.60 -33.64
C ASN A 192 23.07 -25.52 -32.65
N GLN A 193 22.20 -25.90 -31.70
CA GLN A 193 21.80 -25.04 -30.58
C GLN A 193 23.01 -24.67 -29.70
N LEU A 194 23.89 -25.64 -29.39
CA LEU A 194 25.10 -25.38 -28.60
C LEU A 194 26.05 -24.42 -29.32
N LYS A 195 26.35 -24.67 -30.60
CA LYS A 195 27.21 -23.83 -31.42
C LYS A 195 26.68 -22.40 -31.53
N LYS A 196 25.38 -22.24 -31.82
CA LYS A 196 24.71 -20.93 -31.88
C LYS A 196 24.78 -20.20 -30.54
N LEU A 197 24.48 -20.89 -29.44
CA LEU A 197 24.53 -20.34 -28.10
C LEU A 197 25.92 -19.83 -27.74
N ILE A 198 26.97 -20.62 -27.97
CA ILE A 198 28.35 -20.21 -27.66
C ILE A 198 28.76 -19.03 -28.55
N LYS A 199 28.41 -19.04 -29.84
CA LYS A 199 28.70 -17.96 -30.79
C LYS A 199 28.05 -16.62 -30.39
N GLU A 200 26.81 -16.64 -29.93
CA GLU A 200 26.02 -15.43 -29.62
C GLU A 200 26.28 -14.85 -28.21
N ASN A 201 27.06 -15.52 -27.36
CA ASN A 201 27.19 -15.19 -25.93
C ASN A 201 28.65 -14.98 -25.47
N SER A 202 29.39 -14.11 -26.16
CA SER A 202 30.84 -13.90 -26.01
C SER A 202 31.34 -13.49 -24.60
N ASN A 203 30.47 -13.04 -23.70
CA ASN A 203 30.79 -12.63 -22.33
C ASN A 203 29.96 -13.41 -21.27
N CYS A 204 29.89 -14.73 -21.42
CA CYS A 204 29.17 -15.61 -20.50
C CYS A 204 30.08 -16.70 -19.94
N LEU A 205 29.85 -17.05 -18.67
CA LEU A 205 30.36 -18.31 -18.10
C LEU A 205 29.31 -19.40 -18.30
N PHE A 206 29.79 -20.58 -18.62
CA PHE A 206 28.98 -21.75 -18.88
C PHE A 206 29.44 -22.88 -17.96
N THR A 207 28.54 -23.41 -17.14
CA THR A 207 28.83 -24.59 -16.30
C THR A 207 27.98 -25.77 -16.74
N ILE A 208 28.61 -26.91 -17.00
CA ILE A 208 27.92 -28.16 -17.37
C ILE A 208 27.35 -28.81 -16.10
N ILE A 209 26.04 -29.03 -16.08
CA ILE A 209 25.33 -29.73 -14.99
C ILE A 209 24.98 -31.17 -15.40
N GLU A 210 24.77 -31.41 -16.70
CA GLU A 210 24.52 -32.74 -17.25
C GLU A 210 25.07 -32.85 -18.66
N GLY A 211 25.51 -34.05 -19.05
CA GLY A 211 26.18 -34.31 -20.32
C GLY A 211 27.66 -33.94 -20.32
N LYS A 212 28.25 -33.89 -21.51
CA LYS A 212 29.68 -33.64 -21.73
C LYS A 212 29.92 -32.94 -23.05
N ILE A 213 30.86 -31.99 -23.07
CA ILE A 213 31.31 -31.28 -24.27
C ILE A 213 32.74 -31.70 -24.57
N LYS A 214 33.04 -31.99 -25.84
CA LYS A 214 34.41 -32.19 -26.33
C LYS A 214 34.79 -31.05 -27.27
N TYR A 215 36.03 -30.59 -27.16
CA TYR A 215 36.64 -29.62 -28.05
C TYR A 215 38.08 -30.06 -28.31
N PHE A 216 38.35 -30.54 -29.52
CA PHE A 216 39.56 -31.31 -29.83
C PHE A 216 39.77 -32.44 -28.80
N GLU A 217 40.97 -32.56 -28.22
CA GLU A 217 41.30 -33.56 -27.20
C GLU A 217 40.78 -33.20 -25.79
N LYS A 218 40.39 -31.94 -25.57
CA LYS A 218 39.94 -31.48 -24.25
C LYS A 218 38.48 -31.84 -24.02
N SER A 219 38.20 -32.38 -22.83
CA SER A 219 36.87 -32.82 -22.43
C SER A 219 36.35 -32.02 -21.23
N TYR A 220 35.21 -31.36 -21.40
CA TYR A 220 34.50 -30.62 -20.36
C TYR A 220 33.34 -31.48 -19.85
N ASN A 221 33.42 -31.85 -18.57
CA ASN A 221 32.47 -32.72 -17.89
C ASN A 221 31.60 -31.92 -16.91
N LYS A 222 30.71 -32.62 -16.20
CA LYS A 222 29.92 -32.09 -15.08
C LYS A 222 30.79 -31.25 -14.12
N THR A 223 30.29 -30.09 -13.68
CA THR A 223 30.94 -29.06 -12.85
C THR A 223 32.06 -28.24 -13.48
N ASN A 224 32.54 -28.59 -14.68
CA ASN A 224 33.49 -27.72 -15.38
C ASN A 224 32.78 -26.43 -15.79
N THR A 225 33.39 -25.30 -15.42
CA THR A 225 32.99 -23.98 -15.89
C THR A 225 33.97 -23.50 -16.95
N PHE A 226 33.45 -22.96 -18.03
CA PHE A 226 34.25 -22.43 -19.14
C PHE A 226 33.65 -21.14 -19.67
N LYS A 227 34.42 -20.43 -20.48
CA LYS A 227 33.96 -19.25 -21.24
C LYS A 227 33.78 -19.62 -22.70
N THR A 228 32.97 -18.83 -23.41
CA THR A 228 32.88 -18.92 -24.87
C THR A 228 34.23 -18.67 -25.55
N SER A 229 35.05 -17.78 -24.98
CA SER A 229 36.40 -17.49 -25.48
C SER A 229 37.35 -18.69 -25.44
N ASP A 230 37.02 -19.74 -24.69
CA ASP A 230 37.83 -20.95 -24.61
C ASP A 230 37.71 -21.81 -25.89
N PHE A 231 36.73 -21.51 -26.75
CA PHE A 231 36.52 -22.15 -28.05
C PHE A 231 36.82 -21.15 -29.17
N LYS A 232 38.01 -21.24 -29.78
CA LYS A 232 38.41 -20.38 -30.90
C LYS A 232 37.68 -20.73 -32.21
N ASN A 233 37.41 -22.02 -32.43
CA ASN A 233 36.65 -22.51 -33.60
C ASN A 233 35.47 -23.38 -33.15
N TYR A 234 34.26 -22.81 -33.17
CA TYR A 234 33.05 -23.48 -32.70
C TYR A 234 32.69 -24.73 -33.50
N GLU A 235 33.23 -24.92 -34.71
CA GLU A 235 32.93 -26.08 -35.55
C GLU A 235 33.43 -27.40 -34.94
N ASN A 236 34.51 -27.35 -34.16
CA ASN A 236 35.15 -28.51 -33.54
C ASN A 236 34.54 -28.92 -32.18
N ILE A 237 33.39 -28.33 -31.83
CA ILE A 237 32.64 -28.67 -30.62
C ILE A 237 31.76 -29.89 -30.92
N SER A 238 31.81 -30.89 -30.04
CA SER A 238 30.90 -32.04 -30.07
C SER A 238 30.23 -32.26 -28.71
N MET A 239 29.03 -32.85 -28.74
CA MET A 239 28.24 -33.20 -27.55
C MET A 239 28.29 -34.71 -27.33
N ILE A 240 28.44 -35.12 -26.08
CA ILE A 240 28.33 -36.52 -25.66
C ILE A 240 27.13 -36.65 -24.73
N GLY A 241 26.10 -37.38 -25.18
CA GLY A 241 24.80 -37.54 -24.51
C GLY A 241 23.64 -36.91 -25.28
N LYS A 242 22.39 -37.30 -24.96
CA LYS A 242 21.17 -36.81 -25.63
C LYS A 242 20.76 -35.38 -25.22
N LYS A 243 21.29 -34.88 -24.11
CA LYS A 243 20.92 -33.59 -23.50
C LYS A 243 22.10 -33.02 -22.74
N ILE A 244 22.33 -31.72 -22.87
CA ILE A 244 23.26 -30.97 -22.01
C ILE A 244 22.46 -29.95 -21.21
N LEU A 245 22.62 -29.98 -19.90
CA LEU A 245 22.09 -28.95 -19.00
C LEU A 245 23.23 -28.02 -18.61
N MET A 246 23.04 -26.71 -18.80
CA MET A 246 24.06 -25.72 -18.51
C MET A 246 23.52 -24.51 -17.76
N ILE A 247 24.36 -23.96 -16.88
CA ILE A 247 24.17 -22.63 -16.33
C ILE A 247 24.91 -21.65 -17.22
N ARG A 248 24.19 -20.71 -17.84
CA ARG A 248 24.78 -19.52 -18.44
C ARG A 248 24.73 -18.40 -17.42
N ASN A 249 25.89 -17.88 -17.02
CA ASN A 249 26.01 -16.66 -16.26
C ASN A 249 26.39 -15.50 -17.19
N LYS A 250 25.47 -14.56 -17.44
CA LYS A 250 25.72 -13.35 -18.23
C LYS A 250 26.16 -12.21 -17.31
N ILE A 251 27.37 -11.70 -17.54
CA ILE A 251 28.05 -10.72 -16.69
C ILE A 251 27.83 -9.31 -17.24
N ASP A 252 27.65 -8.33 -16.35
CA ASP A 252 27.26 -6.95 -16.67
C ASP A 252 26.00 -6.91 -17.55
N ASP A 253 24.96 -7.65 -17.13
CA ASP A 253 23.70 -7.68 -17.83
C ASP A 253 22.96 -6.35 -17.66
N LYS A 254 23.28 -5.40 -18.55
CA LYS A 254 22.59 -4.11 -18.66
C LYS A 254 21.12 -4.27 -19.05
N GLN A 255 20.69 -5.48 -19.42
CA GLN A 255 19.29 -5.74 -19.71
C GLN A 255 18.51 -6.00 -18.42
N THR A 256 17.42 -5.27 -18.25
CA THR A 256 16.48 -5.45 -17.14
C THR A 256 15.11 -5.76 -17.73
N LYS A 257 14.43 -6.79 -17.23
CA LYS A 257 13.03 -7.06 -17.59
C LYS A 257 12.18 -5.88 -17.13
N ILE A 258 11.29 -5.39 -17.98
CA ILE A 258 10.52 -4.16 -17.69
C ILE A 258 9.75 -4.25 -16.38
N SER A 259 9.14 -5.39 -16.08
CA SER A 259 8.45 -5.59 -14.81
C SER A 259 9.38 -5.48 -13.60
N ASP A 260 10.64 -5.92 -13.69
CA ASP A 260 11.64 -5.70 -12.62
C ASP A 260 12.06 -4.22 -12.53
N LEU A 261 12.22 -3.55 -13.68
CA LEU A 261 12.57 -2.13 -13.74
C LEU A 261 11.48 -1.26 -13.10
N ILE A 262 10.20 -1.54 -13.38
CA ILE A 262 9.07 -0.84 -12.77
C ILE A 262 9.12 -0.94 -11.24
N LEU A 263 9.34 -2.15 -10.71
CA LEU A 263 9.45 -2.35 -9.27
C LEU A 263 10.68 -1.66 -8.69
N ASN A 264 11.82 -1.66 -9.39
CA ASN A 264 13.01 -0.95 -8.95
C ASN A 264 12.79 0.57 -8.87
N ILE A 265 12.12 1.17 -9.87
CA ILE A 265 11.80 2.61 -9.83
C ILE A 265 10.90 2.92 -8.65
N LEU A 266 9.84 2.14 -8.43
CA LEU A 266 8.94 2.34 -7.29
C LEU A 266 9.68 2.18 -5.94
N ASP A 267 10.52 1.16 -5.81
CA ASP A 267 11.32 0.89 -4.61
C ASP A 267 12.33 2.02 -4.34
N ASN A 268 12.98 2.56 -5.37
CA ASN A 268 13.91 3.69 -5.26
C ASN A 268 13.22 5.00 -4.82
N HIS A 269 11.90 5.09 -4.98
CA HIS A 269 11.07 6.18 -4.47
C HIS A 269 10.44 5.85 -3.09
N ASP A 270 10.93 4.81 -2.40
CA ASP A 270 10.40 4.30 -1.13
C ASP A 270 8.92 3.83 -1.22
N PHE A 271 8.44 3.49 -2.42
CA PHE A 271 7.10 2.95 -2.64
C PHE A 271 7.18 1.44 -2.83
N ASN A 272 7.12 0.74 -1.71
CA ASN A 272 7.32 -0.71 -1.65
C ASN A 272 6.12 -1.47 -1.05
N VAL A 273 4.95 -0.84 -0.97
CA VAL A 273 3.70 -1.51 -0.56
C VAL A 273 2.73 -1.53 -1.72
N SER A 274 2.32 -2.73 -2.11
CA SER A 274 1.39 -2.93 -3.23
C SER A 274 0.25 -3.88 -2.89
N PHE A 275 -0.85 -3.67 -3.60
CA PHE A 275 -2.06 -4.49 -3.57
C PHE A 275 -2.24 -5.08 -4.96
N SER A 276 -2.43 -6.39 -5.06
CA SER A 276 -2.44 -7.07 -6.35
C SER A 276 -3.56 -8.09 -6.46
N VAL A 277 -4.16 -8.16 -7.64
CA VAL A 277 -4.97 -9.31 -8.08
C VAL A 277 -4.26 -9.96 -9.27
N PRO A 278 -3.76 -11.20 -9.13
CA PRO A 278 -3.11 -11.89 -10.23
C PRO A 278 -4.08 -12.13 -11.38
N GLY A 279 -3.62 -11.91 -12.61
CA GLY A 279 -4.35 -12.25 -13.83
C GLY A 279 -3.42 -12.34 -15.04
N ASP A 280 -3.99 -12.71 -16.18
CA ASP A 280 -3.20 -13.09 -17.36
C ASP A 280 -2.27 -11.97 -17.84
N THR A 281 -2.74 -10.73 -17.88
CA THR A 281 -1.97 -9.63 -18.50
C THR A 281 -0.99 -8.94 -17.56
N ASN A 282 -1.10 -9.16 -16.24
CA ASN A 282 -0.14 -8.63 -15.25
C ASN A 282 0.82 -9.70 -14.71
N LEU A 283 0.79 -10.92 -15.23
CA LEU A 283 1.56 -12.06 -14.72
C LEU A 283 3.08 -11.76 -14.63
N HIS A 284 3.63 -11.01 -15.58
CA HIS A 284 5.04 -10.61 -15.52
C HIS A 284 5.35 -9.72 -14.31
N LEU A 285 4.44 -8.82 -13.90
CA LEU A 285 4.58 -8.03 -12.68
C LEU A 285 4.44 -8.92 -11.44
N ILE A 286 3.50 -9.87 -11.44
CA ILE A 286 3.32 -10.82 -10.33
C ILE A 286 4.57 -11.68 -10.11
N ASP A 287 5.16 -12.20 -11.19
CA ASP A 287 6.42 -12.94 -11.17
C ASP A 287 7.58 -12.09 -10.63
N SER A 288 7.67 -10.82 -11.06
CA SER A 288 8.70 -9.89 -10.59
C SER A 288 8.50 -9.49 -9.11
N LEU A 289 7.26 -9.31 -8.66
CA LEU A 289 6.92 -9.07 -7.25
C LEU A 289 7.34 -10.25 -6.37
N GLY A 290 7.12 -11.47 -6.84
CA GLY A 290 7.59 -12.68 -6.15
C GLY A 290 9.11 -12.75 -6.01
N LYS A 291 9.89 -11.99 -6.78
CA LYS A 291 11.37 -11.99 -6.70
C LYS A 291 11.93 -10.84 -5.86
N LYS A 292 11.13 -9.79 -5.61
CA LYS A 292 11.58 -8.53 -5.01
C LYS A 292 11.29 -8.50 -3.51
N GLU A 293 12.25 -8.96 -2.70
CA GLU A 293 12.11 -9.06 -1.23
C GLU A 293 11.81 -7.73 -0.53
N SER A 294 12.26 -6.59 -1.08
CA SER A 294 11.97 -5.27 -0.51
C SER A 294 10.49 -4.85 -0.64
N PHE A 295 9.74 -5.49 -1.54
CA PHE A 295 8.33 -5.20 -1.78
C PHE A 295 7.41 -6.00 -0.87
N ASN A 296 6.54 -5.31 -0.14
CA ASN A 296 5.47 -5.89 0.65
C ASN A 296 4.18 -5.92 -0.19
N ASN A 297 3.98 -7.01 -0.93
CA ASN A 297 2.78 -7.19 -1.76
C ASN A 297 1.67 -7.99 -1.05
N TYR A 298 0.45 -7.44 -1.09
CA TYR A 298 -0.75 -8.07 -0.55
C TYR A 298 -1.67 -8.52 -1.68
N PHE A 299 -1.94 -9.82 -1.73
CA PHE A 299 -2.75 -10.45 -2.77
C PHE A 299 -4.20 -10.57 -2.32
N PHE A 300 -5.10 -10.18 -3.22
CA PHE A 300 -6.54 -10.22 -3.06
C PHE A 300 -7.17 -11.12 -4.13
N ASN A 301 -8.33 -11.67 -3.81
CA ASN A 301 -9.13 -12.48 -4.70
C ASN A 301 -10.10 -11.63 -5.54
N ASN A 302 -10.37 -10.39 -5.12
CA ASN A 302 -11.30 -9.49 -5.77
C ASN A 302 -10.70 -8.08 -5.95
N GLU A 303 -10.76 -7.56 -7.18
CA GLU A 303 -10.24 -6.24 -7.53
C GLU A 303 -10.96 -5.09 -6.81
N PHE A 304 -12.25 -5.22 -6.54
CA PHE A 304 -13.00 -4.25 -5.75
C PHE A 304 -12.35 -4.09 -4.36
N ASN A 305 -12.14 -5.21 -3.68
CA ASN A 305 -11.52 -5.22 -2.36
C ASN A 305 -10.06 -4.75 -2.41
N ALA A 306 -9.29 -5.19 -3.40
CA ALA A 306 -7.90 -4.77 -3.59
C ALA A 306 -7.77 -3.25 -3.80
N SER A 307 -8.67 -2.68 -4.61
CA SER A 307 -8.66 -1.25 -4.93
C SER A 307 -9.04 -0.40 -3.72
N TYR A 308 -10.03 -0.81 -2.94
CA TYR A 308 -10.37 -0.14 -1.69
C TYR A 308 -9.33 -0.35 -0.59
N ALA A 309 -8.66 -1.50 -0.54
CA ALA A 309 -7.52 -1.72 0.34
C ALA A 309 -6.38 -0.74 0.01
N ALA A 310 -6.02 -0.60 -1.27
CA ALA A 310 -5.05 0.41 -1.71
C ALA A 310 -5.46 1.82 -1.28
N LEU A 311 -6.71 2.20 -1.51
CA LEU A 311 -7.26 3.48 -1.07
C LEU A 311 -7.21 3.67 0.47
N GLY A 312 -7.53 2.62 1.23
CA GLY A 312 -7.45 2.62 2.69
C GLY A 312 -6.02 2.83 3.20
N TYR A 313 -5.05 2.19 2.55
CA TYR A 313 -3.62 2.40 2.81
C TYR A 313 -3.23 3.87 2.53
N ALA A 314 -3.59 4.40 1.36
CA ALA A 314 -3.29 5.79 0.99
C ALA A 314 -3.87 6.79 2.01
N LYS A 315 -5.12 6.61 2.44
CA LYS A 315 -5.77 7.45 3.45
C LYS A 315 -5.11 7.38 4.83
N LYS A 316 -4.77 6.17 5.28
CA LYS A 316 -4.15 5.97 6.60
C LYS A 316 -2.75 6.56 6.63
N TYR A 317 -1.95 6.25 5.61
CA TYR A 317 -0.53 6.57 5.60
C TYR A 317 -0.19 7.86 4.85
N GLN A 318 -1.17 8.53 4.24
CA GLN A 318 -1.04 9.78 3.47
C GLN A 318 0.15 9.78 2.51
N ARG A 319 0.33 8.64 1.84
CA ARG A 319 1.39 8.34 0.86
C ARG A 319 0.84 7.47 -0.26
N PRO A 320 1.48 7.42 -1.43
CA PRO A 320 0.99 6.61 -2.54
C PRO A 320 0.85 5.13 -2.18
N SER A 321 -0.30 4.55 -2.49
CA SER A 321 -0.48 3.09 -2.57
C SER A 321 -0.27 2.62 -4.00
N ILE A 322 0.28 1.43 -4.21
CA ILE A 322 0.41 0.82 -5.54
C ILE A 322 -0.66 -0.27 -5.72
N LEU A 323 -1.40 -0.22 -6.82
CA LEU A 323 -2.39 -1.23 -7.19
C LEU A 323 -2.02 -1.86 -8.53
N PHE A 324 -1.80 -3.18 -8.53
CA PHE A 324 -1.54 -3.96 -9.74
C PHE A 324 -2.77 -4.76 -10.17
N LEU A 325 -3.22 -4.55 -11.42
CA LEU A 325 -4.42 -5.18 -11.99
C LEU A 325 -4.13 -5.83 -13.34
N SER A 326 -4.93 -6.81 -13.72
CA SER A 326 -4.96 -7.35 -15.08
C SER A 326 -5.86 -6.46 -15.97
N SER A 327 -6.01 -6.78 -17.25
CA SER A 327 -6.90 -6.09 -18.19
C SER A 327 -8.37 -6.56 -18.05
N GLY A 328 -9.24 -6.12 -18.95
CA GLY A 328 -10.59 -6.66 -19.07
C GLY A 328 -11.49 -6.21 -17.92
N HIS A 329 -12.23 -7.16 -17.36
CA HIS A 329 -13.08 -6.95 -16.18
C HIS A 329 -12.30 -6.43 -14.97
N SER A 330 -11.03 -6.84 -14.83
CA SER A 330 -10.19 -6.52 -13.67
C SER A 330 -10.04 -5.00 -13.47
N VAL A 331 -9.73 -4.26 -14.54
CA VAL A 331 -9.64 -2.79 -14.48
C VAL A 331 -10.98 -2.09 -14.24
N LEU A 332 -12.10 -2.66 -14.73
CA LEU A 332 -13.42 -2.05 -14.60
C LEU A 332 -13.93 -2.08 -13.15
N LYS A 333 -13.62 -3.15 -12.40
CA LYS A 333 -13.92 -3.26 -10.97
C LYS A 333 -13.19 -2.26 -10.09
N ALA A 334 -12.10 -1.65 -10.57
CA ALA A 334 -11.32 -0.67 -9.84
C ALA A 334 -11.80 0.78 -10.06
N LEU A 335 -12.75 1.01 -10.98
CA LEU A 335 -13.20 2.35 -11.34
C LEU A 335 -13.80 3.12 -10.15
N GLU A 336 -14.59 2.44 -9.32
CA GLU A 336 -15.26 3.09 -8.18
C GLU A 336 -14.25 3.59 -7.15
N ALA A 337 -13.29 2.75 -6.74
CA ALA A 337 -12.22 3.13 -5.84
C ALA A 337 -11.29 4.19 -6.44
N THR A 338 -11.06 4.15 -7.77
CA THR A 338 -10.31 5.18 -8.48
C THR A 338 -11.02 6.52 -8.41
N TYR A 339 -12.33 6.56 -8.69
CA TYR A 339 -13.10 7.80 -8.59
C TYR A 339 -13.21 8.29 -7.14
N ALA A 340 -13.37 7.38 -6.18
CA ALA A 340 -13.31 7.69 -4.76
C ALA A 340 -11.97 8.37 -4.41
N ALA A 341 -10.84 7.79 -4.82
CA ALA A 341 -9.51 8.37 -4.62
C ALA A 341 -9.39 9.77 -5.25
N TYR A 342 -9.96 9.98 -6.44
CA TYR A 342 -9.93 11.27 -7.11
C TYR A 342 -10.69 12.36 -6.34
N ILE A 343 -11.95 12.08 -5.96
CA ILE A 343 -12.77 13.05 -5.21
C ILE A 343 -12.16 13.33 -3.84
N ASP A 344 -11.62 12.29 -3.20
CA ASP A 344 -11.02 12.37 -1.88
C ASP A 344 -9.54 12.81 -1.91
N SER A 345 -8.99 13.18 -3.05
CA SER A 345 -7.60 13.64 -3.16
C SER A 345 -6.59 12.63 -2.57
N GLU A 346 -6.74 11.35 -2.88
CA GLU A 346 -5.85 10.29 -2.37
C GLU A 346 -4.81 9.87 -3.41
N PRO A 347 -3.53 9.82 -3.04
CA PRO A 347 -2.48 9.38 -3.93
C PRO A 347 -2.56 7.87 -4.13
N MET A 348 -2.89 7.44 -5.34
CA MET A 348 -2.97 6.02 -5.70
C MET A 348 -2.35 5.81 -7.07
N ILE A 349 -1.36 4.93 -7.17
CA ILE A 349 -0.68 4.58 -8.42
C ILE A 349 -1.24 3.25 -8.89
N ILE A 350 -1.97 3.26 -10.00
CA ILE A 350 -2.60 2.08 -10.57
C ILE A 350 -1.79 1.66 -11.80
N ILE A 351 -1.33 0.42 -11.82
CA ILE A 351 -0.58 -0.15 -12.93
C ILE A 351 -1.34 -1.38 -13.43
N SER A 352 -1.93 -1.28 -14.62
CA SER A 352 -2.66 -2.39 -15.25
C SER A 352 -1.84 -3.04 -16.35
N GLY A 353 -1.91 -4.36 -16.41
CA GLY A 353 -1.51 -5.12 -17.59
C GLY A 353 -2.55 -5.00 -18.70
N GLN A 354 -2.13 -5.03 -19.95
CA GLN A 354 -2.98 -4.96 -21.14
C GLN A 354 -2.69 -6.14 -22.09
N ALA A 355 -3.61 -6.42 -23.03
CA ALA A 355 -3.32 -7.27 -24.18
C ALA A 355 -2.01 -6.83 -24.90
N SER A 356 -1.40 -7.73 -25.66
CA SER A 356 -0.13 -7.46 -26.36
C SER A 356 -0.24 -6.20 -27.23
N SER A 357 0.87 -5.50 -27.41
CA SER A 357 0.90 -4.17 -28.02
C SER A 357 0.23 -4.10 -29.41
N ASP A 358 0.36 -5.16 -30.22
CA ASP A 358 -0.26 -5.37 -31.53
C ASP A 358 -1.77 -5.67 -31.51
N GLN A 359 -2.25 -6.21 -30.39
CA GLN A 359 -3.66 -6.54 -30.11
C GLN A 359 -4.35 -5.53 -29.19
N SER A 360 -3.59 -4.62 -28.59
CA SER A 360 -4.11 -3.60 -27.71
C SER A 360 -4.91 -2.58 -28.52
N THR A 361 -6.05 -2.14 -27.99
CA THR A 361 -7.05 -1.20 -28.56
C THR A 361 -6.68 -0.47 -29.86
N ARG A 362 -7.44 -0.74 -30.94
CA ARG A 362 -7.38 -0.04 -32.23
C ARG A 362 -8.50 0.99 -32.34
N LYS A 363 -8.26 2.08 -33.08
CA LYS A 363 -9.28 3.11 -33.34
C LYS A 363 -10.51 2.47 -33.99
N ASN A 364 -11.70 2.88 -33.54
CA ASN A 364 -13.03 2.50 -34.05
C ASN A 364 -13.55 1.09 -33.72
N LEU A 365 -12.75 0.21 -33.12
CA LEU A 365 -13.23 -1.10 -32.65
C LEU A 365 -13.53 -1.05 -31.15
N ARG A 366 -14.67 -1.62 -30.74
CA ARG A 366 -15.05 -1.70 -29.31
C ARG A 366 -14.12 -2.62 -28.52
N GLN A 367 -13.62 -3.69 -29.15
CA GLN A 367 -12.61 -4.60 -28.61
C GLN A 367 -11.83 -5.21 -29.78
N PHE A 368 -10.51 -5.38 -29.62
CA PHE A 368 -9.65 -6.00 -30.65
C PHE A 368 -8.92 -7.22 -30.08
N GLY A 369 -8.07 -7.02 -29.08
CA GLY A 369 -7.41 -8.12 -28.36
C GLY A 369 -8.31 -8.77 -27.30
N ASN A 370 -7.98 -10.02 -26.94
CA ASN A 370 -8.68 -10.74 -25.87
C ASN A 370 -8.58 -9.96 -24.55
N LYS A 371 -9.72 -9.80 -23.86
CA LYS A 371 -9.84 -9.01 -22.62
C LYS A 371 -9.25 -7.58 -22.74
N SER A 372 -9.14 -7.02 -23.94
CA SER A 372 -8.65 -5.64 -24.12
C SER A 372 -9.74 -4.63 -23.78
N VAL A 373 -9.35 -3.56 -23.08
CA VAL A 373 -10.23 -2.46 -22.65
C VAL A 373 -9.49 -1.15 -22.85
N ASP A 374 -10.13 -0.14 -23.46
CA ASP A 374 -9.58 1.21 -23.55
C ASP A 374 -9.68 1.95 -22.21
N ILE A 375 -8.98 1.42 -21.21
CA ILE A 375 -9.10 1.89 -19.84
C ILE A 375 -8.68 3.34 -19.69
N ILE A 376 -7.68 3.80 -20.46
CA ILE A 376 -7.19 5.18 -20.39
C ILE A 376 -8.28 6.19 -20.78
N SER A 377 -9.04 5.92 -21.85
CA SER A 377 -10.16 6.79 -22.23
C SER A 377 -11.25 6.85 -21.15
N ILE A 378 -11.51 5.75 -20.45
CA ILE A 378 -12.47 5.67 -19.34
C ILE A 378 -11.95 6.45 -18.13
N VAL A 379 -10.70 6.24 -17.72
CA VAL A 379 -10.18 6.78 -16.46
C VAL A 379 -9.65 8.21 -16.55
N LYS A 380 -9.54 8.78 -17.76
CA LYS A 380 -9.02 10.14 -18.00
C LYS A 380 -9.72 11.23 -17.18
N LYS A 381 -11.01 11.06 -16.87
CA LYS A 381 -11.80 12.01 -16.08
C LYS A 381 -11.81 11.75 -14.58
N ILE A 382 -11.22 10.64 -14.14
CA ILE A 382 -11.18 10.21 -12.73
C ILE A 382 -9.74 9.97 -12.26
N THR A 383 -8.74 10.48 -13.00
CA THR A 383 -7.31 10.40 -12.67
C THR A 383 -6.64 11.74 -12.92
N LYS A 384 -5.57 12.03 -12.17
CA LYS A 384 -4.71 13.20 -12.40
C LYS A 384 -3.80 13.02 -13.61
N PHE A 385 -3.38 11.79 -13.84
CA PHE A 385 -2.53 11.40 -14.96
C PHE A 385 -2.90 9.98 -15.37
N SER A 386 -3.07 9.76 -16.67
CA SER A 386 -3.28 8.43 -17.20
C SER A 386 -2.57 8.25 -18.54
N LYS A 387 -1.88 7.12 -18.72
CA LYS A 387 -1.08 6.85 -19.92
C LYS A 387 -1.07 5.37 -20.29
N LYS A 388 -1.39 5.07 -21.55
CA LYS A 388 -1.08 3.78 -22.18
C LYS A 388 0.35 3.83 -22.70
N ILE A 389 1.15 2.83 -22.36
CA ILE A 389 2.51 2.71 -22.87
C ILE A 389 2.47 2.16 -24.30
N THR A 390 2.93 2.98 -25.25
CA THR A 390 3.07 2.60 -26.67
C THR A 390 4.54 2.43 -27.09
N ASN A 391 5.47 2.95 -26.29
CA ASN A 391 6.91 2.78 -26.50
C ASN A 391 7.57 2.36 -25.18
N ILE A 392 8.26 1.23 -25.21
CA ILE A 392 8.93 0.61 -24.07
C ILE A 392 9.99 1.53 -23.42
N ASN A 393 10.67 2.38 -24.20
CA ASN A 393 11.72 3.30 -23.70
C ASN A 393 11.16 4.45 -22.84
N ASN A 394 9.85 4.68 -22.89
CA ASN A 394 9.16 5.76 -22.15
C ASN A 394 8.60 5.30 -20.80
N ILE A 395 8.73 4.02 -20.45
CA ILE A 395 8.14 3.48 -19.20
C ILE A 395 8.69 4.21 -17.97
N PRO A 396 10.02 4.40 -17.78
CA PRO A 396 10.53 5.09 -16.60
C PRO A 396 10.00 6.52 -16.49
N PHE A 397 10.11 7.31 -17.58
CA PHE A 397 9.54 8.65 -17.66
C PHE A 397 8.05 8.71 -17.28
N ALA A 398 7.22 7.82 -17.84
CA ALA A 398 5.78 7.82 -17.56
C ALA A 398 5.47 7.43 -16.11
N LEU A 399 6.24 6.50 -15.53
CA LEU A 399 6.08 6.07 -14.16
C LEU A 399 6.51 7.16 -13.17
N GLU A 400 7.63 7.83 -13.41
CA GLU A 400 8.12 8.96 -12.62
C GLU A 400 7.16 10.16 -12.70
N GLN A 401 6.56 10.43 -13.87
CA GLN A 401 5.45 11.38 -13.99
C GLN A 401 4.25 10.97 -13.15
N ALA A 402 3.85 9.70 -13.21
CA ALA A 402 2.73 9.19 -12.42
C ALA A 402 2.99 9.39 -10.91
N ILE A 403 4.19 9.03 -10.44
CA ILE A 403 4.66 9.25 -9.07
C ILE A 403 4.53 10.74 -8.70
N PHE A 404 5.10 11.64 -9.50
CA PHE A 404 5.04 13.08 -9.26
C PHE A 404 3.60 13.60 -9.20
N PHE A 405 2.79 13.33 -10.21
CA PHE A 405 1.42 13.82 -10.30
C PHE A 405 0.50 13.22 -9.24
N SER A 406 0.78 12.01 -8.73
CA SER A 406 -0.02 11.42 -7.66
C SER A 406 0.02 12.26 -6.37
N MET A 407 1.12 12.97 -6.12
CA MET A 407 1.38 13.71 -4.87
C MET A 407 1.41 15.23 -5.02
N ASN A 408 1.82 15.76 -6.17
CA ASN A 408 2.01 17.20 -6.34
C ASN A 408 0.69 17.99 -6.30
N ASP A 409 0.70 19.20 -5.74
CA ASP A 409 -0.48 20.04 -5.51
C ASP A 409 -1.57 19.31 -4.70
N ARG A 410 -2.76 19.14 -5.29
CA ARG A 410 -3.84 18.31 -4.75
C ARG A 410 -3.57 16.85 -5.12
N PRO A 411 -3.32 15.93 -4.17
CA PRO A 411 -3.04 14.53 -4.50
C PRO A 411 -4.22 13.85 -5.20
N GLY A 412 -3.95 12.72 -5.87
CA GLY A 412 -4.99 11.98 -6.56
C GLY A 412 -4.47 10.74 -7.28
N PRO A 413 -5.38 9.92 -7.85
CA PRO A 413 -5.01 8.68 -8.50
C PRO A 413 -4.39 8.93 -9.88
N VAL A 414 -3.45 8.07 -10.25
CA VAL A 414 -2.80 8.03 -11.55
C VAL A 414 -2.84 6.60 -12.11
N TRP A 415 -2.85 6.47 -13.44
CA TRP A 415 -3.03 5.17 -14.09
C TRP A 415 -2.05 4.94 -15.23
N ILE A 416 -1.28 3.85 -15.17
CA ILE A 416 -0.40 3.41 -16.26
C ILE A 416 -0.87 2.06 -16.78
N ASP A 417 -1.20 2.00 -18.06
CA ASP A 417 -1.64 0.77 -18.75
C ASP A 417 -0.52 0.24 -19.65
N ILE A 418 -0.07 -0.99 -19.40
CA ILE A 418 1.15 -1.55 -20.01
C ILE A 418 0.84 -2.88 -20.71
N PRO A 419 1.09 -3.01 -22.02
CA PRO A 419 0.97 -4.28 -22.74
C PRO A 419 1.79 -5.41 -22.12
N ILE A 420 1.22 -6.62 -22.06
CA ILE A 420 1.87 -7.80 -21.48
C ILE A 420 3.22 -8.11 -22.15
N ASP A 421 3.32 -7.97 -23.48
CA ASP A 421 4.56 -8.21 -24.22
C ASP A 421 5.64 -7.17 -23.86
N PHE A 422 5.26 -5.96 -23.43
CA PHE A 422 6.21 -4.98 -22.93
C PHE A 422 6.69 -5.33 -21.53
N LEU A 423 5.78 -5.78 -20.65
CA LEU A 423 6.14 -6.19 -19.28
C LEU A 423 7.14 -7.38 -19.26
N GLY A 424 7.06 -8.26 -20.26
CA GLY A 424 7.94 -9.42 -20.43
C GLY A 424 9.26 -9.12 -21.15
N LYS A 425 9.38 -7.99 -21.86
CA LYS A 425 10.58 -7.61 -22.60
C LYS A 425 11.70 -7.16 -21.66
N THR A 426 12.93 -7.27 -22.15
CA THR A 426 14.14 -6.77 -21.51
C THR A 426 14.68 -5.53 -22.23
N ILE A 427 15.11 -4.52 -21.48
CA ILE A 427 15.63 -3.25 -22.03
C ILE A 427 16.99 -2.91 -21.42
N THR A 428 17.81 -2.15 -22.16
CA THR A 428 19.01 -1.49 -21.62
C THR A 428 18.64 -0.13 -21.03
N GLU A 429 18.82 0.06 -19.73
CA GLU A 429 18.40 1.28 -18.99
C GLU A 429 19.00 2.58 -19.56
N GLU A 430 20.23 2.56 -20.09
CA GLU A 430 20.86 3.74 -20.72
C GLU A 430 20.05 4.31 -21.91
N LYS A 431 19.13 3.54 -22.49
CA LYS A 431 18.26 3.96 -23.60
C LYS A 431 16.91 4.51 -23.13
N THR A 432 16.64 4.55 -21.82
CA THR A 432 15.36 5.03 -21.29
C THR A 432 15.38 6.53 -20.99
N LYS A 433 14.20 7.16 -21.11
CA LYS A 433 14.01 8.55 -20.72
C LYS A 433 13.58 8.61 -19.25
N HIS A 434 14.06 9.62 -18.53
CA HIS A 434 13.69 9.90 -17.14
C HIS A 434 13.07 11.28 -17.01
N PHE A 435 12.14 11.42 -16.08
CA PHE A 435 11.44 12.64 -15.75
C PHE A 435 12.16 13.36 -14.61
N TYR A 436 12.56 14.60 -14.85
CA TYR A 436 13.18 15.47 -13.85
C TYR A 436 12.31 16.71 -13.66
N TYR A 437 11.96 17.00 -12.40
CA TYR A 437 11.20 18.20 -12.05
C TYR A 437 12.05 19.14 -11.20
N ASN A 438 12.30 20.35 -11.72
CA ASN A 438 12.98 21.40 -10.98
C ASN A 438 11.99 22.10 -10.04
N LYS A 439 12.14 21.86 -8.74
CA LYS A 439 11.30 22.46 -7.70
C LYS A 439 11.86 23.82 -7.26
N PHE A 440 11.89 24.80 -8.15
CA PHE A 440 12.12 26.19 -7.76
C PHE A 440 10.78 26.84 -7.41
N GLN A 441 10.47 26.97 -6.11
CA GLN A 441 9.48 27.95 -5.68
C GLN A 441 10.17 29.32 -5.63
N SER A 442 9.56 30.35 -6.23
CA SER A 442 10.15 31.70 -6.23
C SER A 442 10.00 32.37 -4.86
N ASP A 443 11.06 33.02 -4.37
CA ASP A 443 11.07 33.79 -3.12
C ASP A 443 9.97 34.87 -3.10
N ALA A 444 9.66 35.44 -4.27
CA ALA A 444 8.55 36.39 -4.45
C ALA A 444 7.19 35.84 -4.02
N LYS A 445 6.93 34.53 -4.23
CA LYS A 445 5.67 33.90 -3.80
C LYS A 445 5.56 33.84 -2.27
N PHE A 446 6.67 33.59 -1.57
CA PHE A 446 6.69 33.57 -0.10
C PHE A 446 6.51 34.96 0.51
N ALA A 447 7.03 36.00 -0.14
CA ALA A 447 6.85 37.39 0.30
C ALA A 447 5.38 37.83 0.25
N ASP A 448 4.66 37.59 -0.86
CA ASP A 448 3.22 37.93 -0.99
C ASP A 448 2.37 37.20 0.06
N ILE A 449 2.64 35.91 0.28
CA ILE A 449 1.92 35.12 1.29
C ILE A 449 2.16 35.67 2.70
N SER A 450 3.37 36.14 3.00
CA SER A 450 3.69 36.73 4.30
C SER A 450 2.90 38.01 4.58
N LEU A 451 2.69 38.87 3.56
CA LEU A 451 1.84 40.06 3.68
C LEU A 451 0.37 39.70 3.95
N LYS A 452 -0.16 38.71 3.23
CA LYS A 452 -1.53 38.19 3.46
C LYS A 452 -1.71 37.63 4.86
N ILE A 453 -0.69 36.97 5.41
CA ILE A 453 -0.71 36.48 6.80
C ILE A 453 -0.83 37.63 7.79
N LEU A 454 -0.09 38.73 7.59
CA LEU A 454 -0.21 39.94 8.43
C LEU A 454 -1.63 40.54 8.34
N GLU A 455 -2.21 40.58 7.14
CA GLU A 455 -3.61 41.02 6.96
C GLU A 455 -4.58 40.12 7.74
N ILE A 456 -4.40 38.80 7.68
CA ILE A 456 -5.25 37.84 8.41
C ILE A 456 -5.13 38.05 9.92
N TYR A 457 -3.93 38.26 10.46
CA TYR A 457 -3.75 38.61 11.88
C TYR A 457 -4.47 39.90 12.26
N ASN A 458 -4.43 40.92 11.40
CA ASN A 458 -5.17 42.17 11.60
C ASN A 458 -6.69 41.92 11.61
N LEU A 459 -7.21 41.13 10.65
CA LEU A 459 -8.62 40.76 10.60
C LEU A 459 -9.07 39.99 11.84
N ILE A 460 -8.27 39.04 12.32
CA ILE A 460 -8.52 38.32 13.57
C ILE A 460 -8.64 39.34 14.72
N ASN A 461 -7.70 40.27 14.85
CA ASN A 461 -7.71 41.25 15.92
C ASN A 461 -8.86 42.27 15.82
N LYS A 462 -9.39 42.55 14.62
CA LYS A 462 -10.58 43.41 14.43
C LYS A 462 -11.90 42.68 14.65
N SER A 463 -11.95 41.38 14.34
CA SER A 463 -13.13 40.51 14.49
C SER A 463 -13.61 40.41 15.94
N LYS A 464 -14.91 40.23 16.15
CA LYS A 464 -15.51 39.91 17.46
C LYS A 464 -15.79 38.42 17.59
N LYS A 465 -16.11 37.74 16.48
CA LYS A 465 -16.53 36.34 16.42
C LYS A 465 -15.75 35.55 15.35
N PRO A 466 -14.41 35.41 15.50
CA PRO A 466 -13.60 34.68 14.52
C PRO A 466 -13.82 33.17 14.62
N LEU A 467 -13.67 32.47 13.50
CA LEU A 467 -13.85 31.03 13.39
C LEU A 467 -12.83 30.42 12.45
N LEU A 468 -12.17 29.35 12.90
CA LEU A 468 -11.23 28.56 12.09
C LEU A 468 -11.85 27.23 11.69
N LEU A 469 -11.80 26.88 10.40
CA LEU A 469 -12.14 25.56 9.87
C LEU A 469 -10.88 24.88 9.32
N LEU A 470 -10.57 23.70 9.84
CA LEU A 470 -9.45 22.87 9.39
C LEU A 470 -9.95 21.72 8.50
N GLY A 471 -9.40 21.62 7.30
CA GLY A 471 -9.79 20.63 6.29
C GLY A 471 -8.82 19.46 6.14
N TYR A 472 -9.16 18.52 5.25
CA TYR A 472 -8.34 17.33 4.97
C TYR A 472 -7.04 17.65 4.22
N GLY A 473 -6.95 18.80 3.56
CA GLY A 473 -5.73 19.24 2.89
C GLY A 473 -4.55 19.45 3.85
N ILE A 474 -4.80 19.47 5.16
CA ILE A 474 -3.76 19.44 6.19
C ILE A 474 -3.33 17.99 6.40
N ASN A 475 -2.05 17.71 6.15
CA ASN A 475 -1.52 16.36 6.28
C ASN A 475 -1.38 16.00 7.77
N ASN A 476 -2.15 15.03 8.23
CA ASN A 476 -2.20 14.62 9.64
C ASN A 476 -0.88 13.98 10.09
N GLN A 477 -0.12 13.33 9.18
CA GLN A 477 1.20 12.79 9.53
C GLN A 477 2.26 13.88 9.71
N ARG A 478 2.15 15.01 9.00
CA ARG A 478 3.18 16.06 8.99
C ARG A 478 2.86 17.27 9.88
N ALA A 479 1.59 17.67 9.96
CA ALA A 479 1.20 18.99 10.49
C ALA A 479 0.28 18.92 11.71
N LYS A 480 0.00 17.75 12.28
CA LYS A 480 -0.90 17.62 13.44
C LYS A 480 -0.41 18.41 14.66
N GLN A 481 0.89 18.36 14.96
CA GLN A 481 1.47 19.12 16.07
C GLN A 481 1.40 20.62 15.80
N GLU A 482 1.59 21.02 14.55
CA GLU A 482 1.61 22.41 14.11
C GLU A 482 0.20 23.01 14.16
N VAL A 483 -0.82 22.22 13.81
CA VAL A 483 -2.23 22.53 14.06
C VAL A 483 -2.49 22.80 15.54
N LEU A 484 -2.01 21.94 16.45
CA LEU A 484 -2.21 22.14 17.89
C LEU A 484 -1.52 23.41 18.39
N LYS A 485 -0.31 23.71 17.91
CA LYS A 485 0.40 24.96 18.19
C LYS A 485 -0.37 26.17 17.69
N LEU A 486 -0.89 26.11 16.46
CA LEU A 486 -1.65 27.21 15.84
C LEU A 486 -2.95 27.48 16.62
N VAL A 487 -3.70 26.41 16.95
CA VAL A 487 -4.93 26.50 17.74
C VAL A 487 -4.65 27.13 19.12
N THR A 488 -3.56 26.73 19.77
CA THR A 488 -3.14 27.26 21.07
C THR A 488 -2.69 28.72 21.00
N ARG A 489 -2.08 29.13 19.89
CA ARG A 489 -1.65 30.51 19.63
C ARG A 489 -2.84 31.43 19.37
N LEU A 490 -3.76 31.02 18.49
CA LEU A 490 -4.89 31.86 18.08
C LEU A 490 -5.99 31.96 19.15
N LYS A 491 -6.23 30.89 19.92
CA LYS A 491 -7.28 30.83 20.95
C LYS A 491 -8.68 31.23 20.48
N ILE A 492 -9.02 30.88 19.23
CA ILE A 492 -10.34 31.07 18.63
C ILE A 492 -11.09 29.73 18.52
N PRO A 493 -12.43 29.73 18.39
CA PRO A 493 -13.19 28.52 18.07
C PRO A 493 -12.69 27.82 16.79
N VAL A 494 -12.57 26.50 16.85
CA VAL A 494 -12.09 25.68 15.75
C VAL A 494 -13.10 24.57 15.42
N LEU A 495 -13.34 24.41 14.13
CA LEU A 495 -14.13 23.35 13.53
C LEU A 495 -13.24 22.51 12.61
N THR A 496 -13.71 21.31 12.28
CA THR A 496 -13.07 20.46 11.29
C THR A 496 -14.05 20.07 10.20
N SER A 497 -13.56 19.94 8.95
CA SER A 497 -14.30 19.21 7.92
C SER A 497 -14.53 17.75 8.34
N ARG A 498 -15.45 17.03 7.67
CA ARG A 498 -15.70 15.60 7.94
C ARG A 498 -14.42 14.76 7.90
N ARG A 499 -13.57 15.05 6.91
CA ARG A 499 -12.34 14.30 6.64
C ARG A 499 -11.13 14.79 7.43
N GLY A 500 -11.18 16.02 7.95
CA GLY A 500 -10.19 16.55 8.89
C GLY A 500 -10.58 16.33 10.36
N ALA A 501 -11.60 15.51 10.64
CA ALA A 501 -12.17 15.35 11.98
C ALA A 501 -11.18 14.76 13.00
N ASP A 502 -10.13 14.08 12.54
CA ASP A 502 -9.06 13.49 13.37
C ASP A 502 -7.83 14.41 13.56
N LEU A 503 -7.91 15.68 13.12
CA LEU A 503 -6.90 16.71 13.40
C LEU A 503 -6.95 17.21 14.85
N LEU A 504 -8.15 17.24 15.44
CA LEU A 504 -8.38 17.71 16.80
C LEU A 504 -9.25 16.73 17.58
N SER A 505 -8.92 16.51 18.85
CA SER A 505 -9.71 15.67 19.74
C SER A 505 -10.91 16.43 20.32
N ASN A 506 -11.95 15.67 20.68
CA ASN A 506 -13.12 16.19 21.39
C ASN A 506 -12.79 16.80 22.77
N ASN A 507 -11.63 16.48 23.35
CA ASN A 507 -11.13 17.05 24.61
C ASN A 507 -10.55 18.48 24.45
N ASN A 508 -10.24 18.92 23.23
CA ASN A 508 -9.72 20.26 23.03
C ASN A 508 -10.81 21.31 23.33
N LYS A 509 -10.52 22.22 24.26
CA LYS A 509 -11.46 23.27 24.72
C LYS A 509 -11.86 24.24 23.61
N LEU A 510 -11.04 24.39 22.58
CA LEU A 510 -11.29 25.23 21.42
C LEU A 510 -11.98 24.48 20.27
N TYR A 511 -12.21 23.18 20.41
CA TYR A 511 -12.87 22.39 19.37
C TYR A 511 -14.38 22.38 19.54
N PHE A 512 -15.07 22.88 18.50
CA PHE A 512 -16.51 23.03 18.43
C PHE A 512 -17.13 22.15 17.35
N GLY A 513 -16.54 20.99 17.05
CA GLY A 513 -17.20 19.92 16.29
C GLY A 513 -17.13 20.08 14.77
N ARG A 514 -18.13 19.50 14.09
CA ARG A 514 -18.14 19.27 12.64
C ARG A 514 -19.43 19.86 12.06
N PRO A 515 -19.38 20.94 11.27
CA PRO A 515 -20.58 21.54 10.68
C PRO A 515 -21.07 20.76 9.45
N GLY A 516 -22.28 21.08 9.00
CA GLY A 516 -22.84 20.64 7.73
C GLY A 516 -24.28 20.15 7.79
N VAL A 517 -24.73 19.58 6.67
CA VAL A 517 -26.11 19.10 6.47
C VAL A 517 -26.54 18.07 7.51
N PHE A 518 -25.58 17.24 7.96
CA PHE A 518 -25.73 16.27 9.05
C PHE A 518 -24.68 16.51 10.14
N GLY A 519 -24.20 17.75 10.27
CA GLY A 519 -23.21 18.12 11.27
C GLY A 519 -23.79 18.27 12.67
N ASN A 520 -22.95 18.68 13.61
CA ASN A 520 -23.42 19.09 14.93
C ASN A 520 -24.18 20.42 14.82
N ARG A 521 -25.37 20.48 15.42
CA ARG A 521 -26.21 21.68 15.40
C ARG A 521 -25.50 22.91 15.98
N TYR A 522 -24.77 22.75 17.09
CA TYR A 522 -23.99 23.84 17.68
C TYR A 522 -22.87 24.34 16.75
N SER A 523 -22.23 23.46 15.95
CA SER A 523 -21.23 23.89 14.98
C SER A 523 -21.85 24.77 13.90
N ASN A 524 -23.06 24.41 13.42
CA ASN A 524 -23.78 25.21 12.44
C ASN A 524 -24.19 26.58 12.99
N PHE A 525 -24.66 26.67 14.25
CA PHE A 525 -24.90 27.97 14.90
C PHE A 525 -23.64 28.83 14.96
N ILE A 526 -22.49 28.25 15.32
CA ILE A 526 -21.22 28.96 15.39
C ILE A 526 -20.80 29.49 14.00
N VAL A 527 -20.96 28.70 12.95
CA VAL A 527 -20.70 29.12 11.56
C VAL A 527 -21.60 30.28 11.15
N GLN A 528 -22.90 30.22 11.45
CA GLN A 528 -23.85 31.23 11.00
C GLN A 528 -23.74 32.56 11.77
N ASN A 529 -23.13 32.53 12.96
CA ASN A 529 -22.96 33.70 13.83
C ASN A 529 -21.53 34.27 13.84
N CYS A 530 -20.59 33.71 13.08
CA CYS A 530 -19.24 34.28 12.99
C CYS A 530 -19.21 35.55 12.12
N ASP A 531 -18.23 36.42 12.36
CA ASP A 531 -17.97 37.63 11.55
C ASP A 531 -16.64 37.53 10.76
N LEU A 532 -15.82 36.52 11.05
CA LEU A 532 -14.63 36.16 10.30
C LEU A 532 -14.56 34.63 10.22
N PHE A 533 -14.50 34.10 9.00
CA PHE A 533 -14.39 32.66 8.73
C PHE A 533 -13.09 32.38 7.99
N ILE A 534 -12.20 31.61 8.59
CA ILE A 534 -10.91 31.21 8.01
C ILE A 534 -10.95 29.71 7.74
N SER A 535 -10.82 29.31 6.49
CA SER A 535 -10.78 27.92 6.07
C SER A 535 -9.41 27.56 5.53
N ILE A 536 -8.78 26.52 6.10
CA ILE A 536 -7.46 26.03 5.67
C ILE A 536 -7.58 24.60 5.18
N GLY A 537 -7.27 24.37 3.90
CA GLY A 537 -7.18 23.03 3.29
C GLY A 537 -8.52 22.31 3.20
N SER A 538 -9.63 23.04 3.01
CA SER A 538 -10.98 22.47 2.93
C SER A 538 -11.63 22.85 1.61
N ARG A 539 -12.09 21.85 0.86
CA ARG A 539 -12.90 22.03 -0.34
C ARG A 539 -14.31 22.57 -0.10
N LEU A 540 -14.67 22.97 1.13
CA LEU A 540 -15.95 23.60 1.49
C LEU A 540 -17.15 23.02 0.74
N SER A 541 -17.25 21.69 0.77
CA SER A 541 -18.21 20.92 -0.02
C SER A 541 -19.66 21.26 0.34
N ILE A 542 -20.61 21.09 -0.58
CA ILE A 542 -22.05 21.27 -0.29
C ILE A 542 -22.53 20.54 0.98
N PRO A 543 -22.12 19.28 1.26
CA PRO A 543 -22.49 18.62 2.52
C PRO A 543 -21.97 19.30 3.80
N LEU A 544 -20.97 20.19 3.68
CA LEU A 544 -20.39 21.01 4.75
C LEU A 544 -20.99 22.41 4.79
N ILE A 545 -21.11 23.11 3.65
CA ILE A 545 -21.60 24.49 3.62
C ILE A 545 -23.12 24.61 3.58
N GLY A 546 -23.83 23.50 3.38
CA GLY A 546 -25.28 23.49 3.23
C GLY A 546 -25.71 23.59 1.78
N ARG A 547 -26.98 23.25 1.53
CA ARG A 547 -27.59 23.30 0.19
C ARG A 547 -28.02 24.72 -0.20
N ASP A 548 -28.40 25.54 0.77
CA ASP A 548 -28.50 26.99 0.58
C ASP A 548 -27.12 27.61 0.79
N THR A 549 -26.32 27.61 -0.27
CA THR A 549 -24.93 28.09 -0.20
C THR A 549 -24.85 29.61 0.01
N SER A 550 -25.91 30.34 -0.32
CA SER A 550 -25.96 31.80 -0.21
C SER A 550 -26.03 32.28 1.25
N SER A 551 -26.59 31.46 2.15
CA SER A 551 -26.69 31.78 3.57
C SER A 551 -25.48 31.33 4.40
N PHE A 552 -24.53 30.60 3.81
CA PHE A 552 -23.37 30.08 4.53
C PHE A 552 -22.48 31.21 5.07
N ALA A 553 -22.37 31.29 6.40
CA ALA A 553 -21.56 32.29 7.10
C ALA A 553 -21.83 33.71 6.55
N LYS A 554 -23.11 34.04 6.37
CA LYS A 554 -23.58 35.22 5.63
C LYS A 554 -22.96 36.54 6.12
N ASN A 555 -22.76 36.67 7.43
CA ASN A 555 -22.23 37.89 8.06
C ASN A 555 -20.71 37.90 8.19
N ALA A 556 -20.01 36.87 7.72
CA ALA A 556 -18.58 36.73 7.89
C ALA A 556 -17.79 37.19 6.68
N LYS A 557 -16.66 37.87 6.92
CA LYS A 557 -15.56 37.95 5.95
C LYS A 557 -14.90 36.57 5.83
N LYS A 558 -14.70 36.07 4.63
CA LYS A 558 -14.28 34.68 4.34
C LYS A 558 -12.87 34.66 3.75
N VAL A 559 -11.96 34.01 4.48
CA VAL A 559 -10.59 33.72 4.05
C VAL A 559 -10.51 32.23 3.71
N ILE A 560 -10.10 31.91 2.49
CA ILE A 560 -10.01 30.52 2.00
C ILE A 560 -8.59 30.25 1.52
N VAL A 561 -7.96 29.25 2.13
CA VAL A 561 -6.63 28.75 1.76
C VAL A 561 -6.80 27.33 1.21
N ASP A 562 -6.43 27.14 -0.06
CA ASP A 562 -6.43 25.83 -0.71
C ASP A 562 -5.28 25.76 -1.72
N VAL A 563 -4.79 24.56 -2.03
CA VAL A 563 -3.74 24.37 -3.03
C VAL A 563 -4.33 24.35 -4.45
N ASP A 564 -5.62 24.03 -4.56
CA ASP A 564 -6.35 23.89 -5.83
C ASP A 564 -7.08 25.18 -6.19
N GLU A 565 -6.68 25.77 -7.31
CA GLU A 565 -7.25 27.01 -7.83
C GLU A 565 -8.73 26.85 -8.24
N ASN A 566 -9.13 25.66 -8.70
CA ASN A 566 -10.53 25.40 -9.05
C ASN A 566 -11.43 25.42 -7.81
N GLU A 567 -10.91 25.02 -6.65
CA GLU A 567 -11.64 25.08 -5.38
C GLU A 567 -11.80 26.52 -4.88
N LEU A 568 -10.82 27.39 -5.16
CA LEU A 568 -10.89 28.81 -4.83
C LEU A 568 -11.87 29.58 -5.73
N ASN A 569 -12.03 29.15 -6.99
CA ASN A 569 -12.87 29.81 -7.98
C ASN A 569 -14.30 29.26 -8.08
N LYS A 570 -14.68 28.27 -7.26
CA LYS A 570 -16.02 27.66 -7.33
C LYS A 570 -17.12 28.66 -6.94
N LYS A 571 -18.22 28.62 -7.69
CA LYS A 571 -19.35 29.55 -7.51
C LYS A 571 -20.16 29.32 -6.23
N THR A 572 -19.97 28.17 -5.56
CA THR A 572 -20.76 27.80 -4.38
C THR A 572 -20.38 28.60 -3.14
N ILE A 573 -19.24 29.30 -3.13
CA ILE A 573 -18.88 30.17 -2.01
C ILE A 573 -18.13 31.41 -2.53
N LYS A 574 -18.52 32.58 -2.06
CA LYS A 574 -17.81 33.83 -2.36
C LYS A 574 -16.77 34.09 -1.27
N SER A 575 -15.48 33.99 -1.59
CA SER A 575 -14.41 34.42 -0.70
C SER A 575 -14.17 35.93 -0.78
N ASP A 576 -13.72 36.50 0.33
CA ASP A 576 -13.19 37.87 0.37
C ASP A 576 -11.66 37.88 0.21
N ILE A 577 -10.99 36.81 0.67
CA ILE A 577 -9.55 36.58 0.48
C ILE A 577 -9.34 35.13 0.06
N SER A 578 -8.75 34.91 -1.11
CA SER A 578 -8.37 33.59 -1.64
C SER A 578 -6.85 33.43 -1.67
N ILE A 579 -6.33 32.31 -1.16
CA ILE A 579 -4.90 32.05 -1.07
C ILE A 579 -4.59 30.67 -1.67
N LYS A 580 -3.90 30.65 -2.82
CA LYS A 580 -3.41 29.42 -3.47
C LYS A 580 -2.10 28.96 -2.84
N PHE A 581 -2.18 28.16 -1.78
CA PHE A 581 -1.00 27.72 -1.02
C PHE A 581 -1.20 26.39 -0.32
N SER A 582 -0.11 25.68 -0.07
CA SER A 582 -0.13 24.45 0.72
C SER A 582 -0.61 24.74 2.14
N ALA A 583 -1.58 23.96 2.63
CA ALA A 583 -2.13 24.13 3.97
C ALA A 583 -1.06 23.96 5.06
N ASP A 584 -0.18 22.97 4.92
CA ASP A 584 0.90 22.69 5.88
C ASP A 584 1.90 23.86 5.92
N GLU A 585 2.32 24.35 4.76
CA GLU A 585 3.26 25.49 4.66
C GLU A 585 2.62 26.79 5.16
N PHE A 586 1.33 27.01 4.87
CA PHE A 586 0.58 28.16 5.37
C PHE A 586 0.50 28.19 6.89
N ILE A 587 0.21 27.04 7.52
CA ILE A 587 0.20 26.90 8.99
C ILE A 587 1.56 27.23 9.58
N ASN A 588 2.65 26.73 8.97
CA ASN A 588 4.01 27.02 9.43
C ASN A 588 4.36 28.50 9.31
N LEU A 589 4.01 29.15 8.20
CA LEU A 589 4.22 30.60 8.06
C LEU A 589 3.42 31.39 9.09
N MET A 590 2.14 31.05 9.32
CA MET A 590 1.32 31.65 10.37
C MET A 590 1.97 31.50 11.76
N LEU A 591 2.57 30.35 12.06
CA LEU A 591 3.27 30.10 13.33
C LEU A 591 4.56 30.93 13.46
N ASN A 592 5.29 31.12 12.37
CA ASN A 592 6.55 31.86 12.34
C ASN A 592 6.35 33.39 12.38
N THR A 593 5.20 33.90 11.93
CA THR A 593 4.88 35.33 12.03
C THR A 593 4.61 35.74 13.48
N ASN A 594 5.44 36.65 14.02
CA ASN A 594 5.34 37.07 15.42
C ASN A 594 4.30 38.18 15.65
N ASN A 595 3.01 37.84 15.50
CA ASN A 595 1.90 38.75 15.79
C ASN A 595 1.15 38.39 17.07
N LYS A 596 0.75 39.41 17.85
CA LYS A 596 -0.12 39.28 19.02
C LYS A 596 -1.57 39.07 18.58
N VAL A 597 -2.28 38.20 19.30
CA VAL A 597 -3.72 37.93 19.10
C VAL A 597 -4.48 38.30 20.36
N LYS A 598 -5.56 39.07 20.22
CA LYS A 598 -6.42 39.43 21.38
C LYS A 598 -7.19 38.22 21.93
N LYS A 599 -7.74 38.35 23.14
CA LYS A 599 -8.57 37.30 23.76
C LYS A 599 -10.01 37.37 23.27
N PHE A 600 -10.64 36.22 23.01
CA PHE A 600 -12.02 36.10 22.53
C PHE A 600 -12.96 35.45 23.56
N ASN A 601 -12.78 35.74 24.85
CA ASN A 601 -13.52 35.10 25.94
C ASN A 601 -15.05 35.19 25.77
N ASN A 602 -15.58 36.37 25.37
CA ASN A 602 -17.02 36.55 25.15
C ASN A 602 -17.55 35.62 24.06
N TRP A 603 -16.82 35.51 22.94
CA TRP A 603 -17.20 34.63 21.84
C TRP A 603 -17.06 33.15 22.20
N LEU A 604 -16.00 32.77 22.89
CA LEU A 604 -15.82 31.40 23.41
C LEU A 604 -16.94 31.01 24.38
N ASN A 605 -17.37 31.93 25.24
CA ASN A 605 -18.50 31.72 26.16
C ASN A 605 -19.82 31.53 25.38
N GLU A 606 -20.06 32.30 24.33
CA GLU A 606 -21.22 32.12 23.45
C GLU A 606 -21.18 30.76 22.72
N CYS A 607 -20.02 30.39 22.17
CA CYS A 607 -19.83 29.07 21.55
C CYS A 607 -20.07 27.92 22.53
N ASN A 608 -19.60 28.06 23.77
CA ASN A 608 -19.84 27.08 24.83
C ASN A 608 -21.32 26.99 25.22
N LYS A 609 -22.08 28.11 25.19
CA LYS A 609 -23.53 28.08 25.36
C LYS A 609 -24.19 27.26 24.26
N TYR A 610 -23.85 27.50 22.98
CA TYR A 610 -24.38 26.67 21.88
C TYR A 610 -24.03 25.18 22.06
N LYS A 611 -22.76 24.88 22.36
CA LYS A 611 -22.28 23.50 22.58
C LYS A 611 -22.99 22.82 23.74
N LYS A 612 -23.28 23.54 24.84
CA LYS A 612 -24.05 23.03 25.97
C LYS A 612 -25.50 22.78 25.56
N THR A 613 -26.18 23.77 24.99
CA THR A 613 -27.61 23.68 24.64
C THR A 613 -27.88 22.55 23.66
N TYR A 614 -27.09 22.45 22.58
CA TYR A 614 -27.28 21.46 21.51
C TYR A 614 -26.25 20.32 21.56
N SER A 615 -25.79 19.97 22.77
CA SER A 615 -24.87 18.86 22.96
C SER A 615 -25.51 17.53 22.54
N PHE A 616 -24.70 16.52 22.23
CA PHE A 616 -25.19 15.16 21.93
C PHE A 616 -26.18 14.63 22.99
N LYS A 617 -25.96 14.94 24.28
CA LYS A 617 -26.82 14.50 25.39
C LYS A 617 -28.16 15.23 25.44
N ASN A 618 -28.23 16.44 24.89
CA ASN A 618 -29.43 17.29 24.91
C ASN A 618 -30.24 17.18 23.61
N GLU A 619 -29.65 16.60 22.56
CA GLU A 619 -30.43 16.09 21.43
C GLU A 619 -31.27 14.90 21.92
N GLN A 620 -32.57 14.90 21.60
CA GLN A 620 -33.54 13.92 22.12
C GLN A 620 -33.42 12.55 21.43
N TYR A 621 -32.29 11.87 21.62
CA TYR A 621 -32.11 10.48 21.19
C TYR A 621 -32.73 9.55 22.24
N SER A 622 -33.84 8.89 21.90
CA SER A 622 -34.46 7.87 22.73
C SER A 622 -34.10 6.46 22.25
N ASN A 623 -34.06 5.52 23.20
CA ASN A 623 -34.00 4.10 22.91
C ASN A 623 -35.42 3.52 22.92
N ASN A 624 -35.75 2.66 21.96
CA ASN A 624 -37.00 1.91 21.93
C ASN A 624 -36.70 0.43 22.27
N SER A 625 -37.36 -0.53 21.60
CA SER A 625 -37.14 -1.97 21.76
C SER A 625 -35.80 -2.49 21.20
N LYS A 626 -35.10 -1.70 20.36
CA LYS A 626 -33.79 -2.03 19.77
C LYS A 626 -32.77 -0.90 20.01
N VAL A 627 -31.50 -1.16 19.71
CA VAL A 627 -30.40 -0.22 19.93
C VAL A 627 -30.52 1.01 19.03
N ASN A 628 -30.57 2.21 19.63
CA ASN A 628 -30.43 3.45 18.88
C ASN A 628 -28.98 3.61 18.39
N PRO A 629 -28.72 3.76 17.07
CA PRO A 629 -27.37 3.77 16.52
C PRO A 629 -26.52 4.98 16.96
N TYR A 630 -27.14 6.14 17.21
CA TYR A 630 -26.42 7.30 17.75
C TYR A 630 -25.94 7.03 19.18
N LEU A 631 -26.84 6.54 20.04
CA LEU A 631 -26.52 6.23 21.43
C LEU A 631 -25.44 5.15 21.53
N PHE A 632 -25.53 4.12 20.68
CA PHE A 632 -24.48 3.11 20.55
C PHE A 632 -23.15 3.75 20.15
N THR A 633 -23.12 4.49 19.04
CA THR A 633 -21.88 5.11 18.51
C THR A 633 -21.20 5.99 19.55
N TYR A 634 -21.97 6.85 20.24
CA TYR A 634 -21.44 7.73 21.29
C TYR A 634 -20.89 6.94 22.48
N ASN A 635 -21.63 5.97 23.00
CA ASN A 635 -21.18 5.21 24.17
C ASN A 635 -20.02 4.27 23.84
N PHE A 636 -20.06 3.59 22.69
CA PHE A 636 -18.98 2.73 22.20
C PHE A 636 -17.67 3.51 22.01
N SER A 637 -17.73 4.71 21.42
CA SER A 637 -16.53 5.53 21.15
C SER A 637 -15.70 5.88 22.39
N LYS A 638 -16.33 5.90 23.57
CA LYS A 638 -15.63 6.13 24.85
C LYS A 638 -14.70 4.98 25.22
N TYR A 639 -15.03 3.75 24.82
CA TYR A 639 -14.23 2.55 25.11
C TYR A 639 -13.20 2.24 24.02
N VAL A 640 -13.38 2.75 22.80
CA VAL A 640 -12.42 2.58 21.72
C VAL A 640 -11.03 3.07 22.15
N PRO A 641 -9.95 2.27 22.05
CA PRO A 641 -8.62 2.68 22.48
C PRO A 641 -8.12 3.98 21.82
N ASN A 642 -7.30 4.75 22.53
CA ASN A 642 -6.77 6.02 22.01
C ASN A 642 -5.85 5.83 20.78
N ASN A 643 -5.11 4.71 20.73
CA ASN A 643 -4.26 4.37 19.60
C ASN A 643 -4.99 3.42 18.63
N SER A 644 -6.00 3.94 17.95
CA SER A 644 -6.83 3.17 17.01
C SER A 644 -7.09 3.93 15.72
N THR A 645 -7.22 3.18 14.62
CA THR A 645 -7.72 3.72 13.36
C THR A 645 -9.18 3.31 13.20
N VAL A 646 -10.08 4.28 13.22
CA VAL A 646 -11.51 4.06 13.00
C VAL A 646 -11.79 4.25 11.51
N VAL A 647 -12.32 3.22 10.88
CA VAL A 647 -12.71 3.21 9.46
C VAL A 647 -14.21 3.05 9.40
N MET A 648 -14.90 3.88 8.63
CA MET A 648 -16.36 3.85 8.56
C MET A 648 -16.88 3.93 7.14
N ASP A 649 -18.00 3.25 6.92
CA ASP A 649 -18.79 3.36 5.71
C ASP A 649 -19.41 4.75 5.60
N GLY A 650 -19.81 5.11 4.37
CA GLY A 650 -20.69 6.22 4.09
C GLY A 650 -22.11 6.01 4.64
N GLY A 651 -23.07 6.66 4.01
CA GLY A 651 -24.48 6.52 4.31
C GLY A 651 -24.81 6.90 5.76
N ALA A 652 -25.62 6.07 6.41
CA ALA A 652 -26.13 6.35 7.75
C ALA A 652 -25.03 6.32 8.82
N ILE A 653 -24.08 5.37 8.72
CA ILE A 653 -22.98 5.20 9.68
C ILE A 653 -22.13 6.45 9.77
N MET A 654 -21.73 7.03 8.62
CA MET A 654 -20.96 8.27 8.61
C MET A 654 -21.69 9.36 9.40
N ASN A 655 -23.01 9.48 9.30
CA ASN A 655 -23.76 10.49 10.04
C ASN A 655 -23.78 10.23 11.55
N TYR A 656 -23.94 8.96 11.97
CA TYR A 656 -23.86 8.58 13.39
C TYR A 656 -22.49 8.92 13.97
N VAL A 657 -21.42 8.64 13.23
CA VAL A 657 -20.05 8.92 13.65
C VAL A 657 -19.78 10.43 13.66
N MET A 658 -20.19 11.15 12.61
CA MET A 658 -19.99 12.60 12.51
C MET A 658 -20.68 13.37 13.64
N GLN A 659 -21.83 12.91 14.12
CA GLN A 659 -22.57 13.58 15.18
C GLN A 659 -22.23 13.07 16.59
N GLY A 660 -22.02 11.76 16.75
CA GLY A 660 -21.92 11.11 18.06
C GLY A 660 -20.54 10.58 18.43
N PHE A 661 -19.63 10.30 17.49
CA PHE A 661 -18.36 9.65 17.85
C PHE A 661 -17.40 10.63 18.54
N PHE A 662 -16.95 10.23 19.74
CA PHE A 662 -15.98 10.97 20.54
C PHE A 662 -14.55 10.63 20.12
N ILE A 663 -13.91 11.53 19.37
CA ILE A 663 -12.55 11.35 18.84
C ILE A 663 -11.51 11.72 19.92
N LYS A 664 -10.58 10.80 20.16
CA LYS A 664 -9.44 10.96 21.08
C LYS A 664 -8.19 11.40 20.31
N SER A 665 -7.20 11.93 21.03
CA SER A 665 -6.06 12.65 20.42
C SER A 665 -5.20 11.82 19.47
N ASN A 666 -5.06 10.51 19.69
CA ASN A 666 -4.19 9.66 18.85
C ASN A 666 -4.98 8.76 17.89
N GLN A 667 -6.27 9.02 17.71
CA GLN A 667 -7.08 8.27 16.77
C GLN A 667 -6.98 8.85 15.36
N ARG A 668 -7.11 7.97 14.38
CA ARG A 668 -7.38 8.32 12.99
C ARG A 668 -8.85 8.02 12.67
N LEU A 669 -9.46 8.83 11.81
CA LEU A 669 -10.82 8.62 11.34
C LEU A 669 -10.88 8.65 9.82
N ILE A 670 -11.23 7.52 9.21
CA ILE A 670 -11.07 7.28 7.77
C ILE A 670 -12.40 6.85 7.15
N THR A 671 -12.74 7.46 6.02
CA THR A 671 -13.96 7.15 5.25
C THR A 671 -13.76 7.56 3.77
N SER A 672 -14.68 7.11 2.91
CA SER A 672 -14.85 7.55 1.52
C SER A 672 -16.03 8.51 1.39
N SER A 673 -15.90 9.71 1.96
CA SER A 673 -17.02 10.65 2.10
C SER A 673 -17.41 11.37 0.80
N GLY A 674 -16.53 11.40 -0.21
CA GLY A 674 -16.82 12.04 -1.49
C GLY A 674 -17.97 11.39 -2.24
N LEU A 675 -17.97 10.05 -2.28
CA LEU A 675 -19.01 9.23 -2.90
C LEU A 675 -20.10 8.76 -1.94
N ASP A 676 -19.94 9.02 -0.64
CA ASP A 676 -20.82 8.48 0.38
C ASP A 676 -20.94 6.94 0.32
N ASN A 677 -19.81 6.27 0.12
CA ASN A 677 -19.77 4.84 -0.22
C ASN A 677 -19.99 3.95 1.02
N GLU A 678 -21.12 3.23 1.04
CA GLU A 678 -21.56 2.31 2.10
C GLU A 678 -20.78 0.98 2.18
N GLY A 679 -19.83 0.67 1.29
CA GLY A 679 -19.01 -0.54 1.31
C GLY A 679 -17.51 -0.31 1.29
N PHE A 680 -17.08 0.85 1.77
CA PHE A 680 -15.68 1.24 1.84
C PHE A 680 -14.93 0.59 3.02
N ALA A 681 -15.54 0.52 4.21
CA ALA A 681 -14.84 0.36 5.47
C ALA A 681 -14.11 -0.97 5.60
N PHE A 682 -14.79 -2.07 5.30
CA PHE A 682 -14.21 -3.39 5.40
C PHE A 682 -13.02 -3.58 4.45
N PRO A 683 -13.17 -3.42 3.12
CA PRO A 683 -12.04 -3.61 2.22
C PRO A 683 -10.91 -2.59 2.44
N ALA A 684 -11.22 -1.33 2.80
CA ALA A 684 -10.20 -0.35 3.16
C ALA A 684 -9.41 -0.75 4.42
N SER A 685 -10.09 -1.35 5.42
CA SER A 685 -9.44 -1.86 6.63
C SER A 685 -8.46 -2.98 6.32
N LEU A 686 -8.75 -3.84 5.33
CA LEU A 686 -7.83 -4.88 4.87
C LEU A 686 -6.54 -4.30 4.26
N GLY A 687 -6.55 -3.05 3.82
CA GLY A 687 -5.37 -2.38 3.26
C GLY A 687 -4.47 -1.70 4.29
N MET A 688 -4.92 -1.53 5.53
CA MET A 688 -4.21 -0.78 6.57
C MET A 688 -3.07 -1.58 7.24
N ILE A 689 -2.57 -2.61 6.56
CA ILE A 689 -1.52 -3.53 7.01
C ILE A 689 -0.20 -2.76 7.14
N SER A 690 0.52 -3.00 8.23
CA SER A 690 1.87 -2.44 8.42
C SER A 690 2.68 -3.27 9.41
N ASN A 691 3.96 -3.47 9.09
CA ASN A 691 4.92 -4.08 10.00
C ASN A 691 5.35 -3.13 11.14
N LYS A 692 5.17 -1.81 10.95
CA LYS A 692 5.57 -0.77 11.91
C LYS A 692 4.42 -0.28 12.78
N ASP A 693 3.23 -0.12 12.19
CA ASP A 693 2.04 0.39 12.86
C ASP A 693 1.07 -0.75 13.16
N LYS A 694 1.01 -1.15 14.44
CA LYS A 694 0.10 -2.18 14.95
C LYS A 694 -1.16 -1.59 15.61
N SER A 695 -1.52 -0.35 15.29
CA SER A 695 -2.76 0.27 15.80
C SER A 695 -3.99 -0.57 15.48
N LEU A 696 -4.88 -0.68 16.47
CA LEU A 696 -6.13 -1.43 16.34
C LEU A 696 -7.03 -0.76 15.29
N ILE A 697 -7.54 -1.53 14.34
CA ILE A 697 -8.47 -1.07 13.32
C ILE A 697 -9.89 -1.35 13.79
N ILE A 698 -10.73 -0.31 13.82
CA ILE A 698 -12.14 -0.41 14.15
C ILE A 698 -12.94 -0.15 12.88
N CYS A 699 -13.47 -1.20 12.27
CA CYS A 699 -14.26 -1.14 11.06
C CYS A 699 -15.74 -1.00 11.42
N LEU A 700 -16.31 0.19 11.24
CA LEU A 700 -17.73 0.49 11.44
C LEU A 700 -18.42 0.35 10.08
N CYS A 701 -19.13 -0.75 9.86
CA CYS A 701 -19.69 -1.06 8.55
C CYS A 701 -21.16 -1.43 8.57
N GLU A 702 -21.81 -1.22 7.43
CA GLU A 702 -23.13 -1.78 7.20
C GLU A 702 -23.00 -3.27 6.94
N GLU A 703 -23.96 -4.02 7.45
CA GLU A 703 -23.92 -5.47 7.35
C GLU A 703 -23.96 -5.98 5.91
N LYS A 704 -24.84 -5.39 5.10
CA LYS A 704 -25.00 -5.72 3.68
C LYS A 704 -23.66 -5.55 2.95
N SER A 705 -23.01 -4.42 3.18
CA SER A 705 -21.77 -4.07 2.50
C SER A 705 -20.60 -4.91 2.95
N PHE A 706 -20.52 -5.26 4.24
CA PHE A 706 -19.56 -6.25 4.73
C PHE A 706 -19.71 -7.60 4.01
N LEU A 707 -20.94 -8.10 3.86
CA LEU A 707 -21.21 -9.36 3.17
C LEU A 707 -20.85 -9.31 1.68
N ASN A 708 -21.07 -8.18 1.01
CA ASN A 708 -20.69 -8.00 -0.40
C ASN A 708 -19.16 -8.09 -0.61
N SER A 709 -18.37 -7.72 0.39
CA SER A 709 -16.91 -7.69 0.34
C SER A 709 -16.23 -8.88 1.02
N ILE A 710 -16.99 -9.88 1.47
CA ILE A 710 -16.51 -10.96 2.34
C ILE A 710 -15.46 -11.89 1.71
N ASN A 711 -15.33 -11.89 0.37
CA ASN A 711 -14.46 -12.82 -0.37
C ASN A 711 -12.96 -12.74 0.01
N ASP A 712 -12.52 -11.64 0.61
CA ASP A 712 -11.14 -11.46 1.11
C ASP A 712 -11.05 -11.53 2.64
N PHE A 713 -12.04 -12.10 3.32
CA PHE A 713 -12.04 -12.24 4.78
C PHE A 713 -10.82 -13.01 5.30
N SER A 714 -10.36 -14.03 4.56
CA SER A 714 -9.16 -14.79 4.90
C SER A 714 -7.88 -13.95 4.96
N ASN A 715 -7.85 -12.77 4.30
CA ASN A 715 -6.72 -11.86 4.36
C ASN A 715 -6.47 -11.29 5.75
N ILE A 716 -7.50 -11.22 6.60
CA ILE A 716 -7.35 -10.83 8.01
C ILE A 716 -6.34 -11.75 8.71
N TYR A 717 -6.51 -13.06 8.54
CA TYR A 717 -5.62 -14.06 9.14
C TYR A 717 -4.31 -14.18 8.38
N LYS A 718 -4.36 -14.22 7.06
CA LYS A 718 -3.17 -14.32 6.19
C LYS A 718 -2.15 -13.22 6.46
N TYR A 719 -2.63 -12.01 6.77
CA TYR A 719 -1.80 -10.83 7.00
C TYR A 719 -1.83 -10.31 8.44
N ASN A 720 -2.39 -11.08 9.39
CA ASN A 720 -2.47 -10.74 10.82
C ASN A 720 -3.01 -9.32 11.09
N ILE A 721 -4.12 -8.97 10.46
CA ILE A 721 -4.71 -7.63 10.53
C ILE A 721 -5.40 -7.46 11.90
N PRO A 722 -5.00 -6.48 12.74
CA PRO A 722 -5.59 -6.26 14.05
C PRO A 722 -6.92 -5.50 13.92
N ILE A 723 -8.01 -6.20 13.58
CA ILE A 723 -9.29 -5.58 13.23
C ILE A 723 -10.44 -6.00 14.16
N LYS A 724 -11.30 -5.05 14.52
CA LYS A 724 -12.63 -5.27 15.11
C LYS A 724 -13.68 -4.78 14.12
N ILE A 725 -14.54 -5.69 13.67
CA ILE A 725 -15.59 -5.42 12.69
C ILE A 725 -16.89 -5.20 13.46
N ILE A 726 -17.40 -3.97 13.43
CA ILE A 726 -18.64 -3.55 14.10
C ILE A 726 -19.69 -3.34 13.01
N CYS A 727 -20.51 -4.36 12.81
CA CYS A 727 -21.60 -4.38 11.85
C CYS A 727 -22.87 -3.82 12.47
N TYR A 728 -23.39 -2.73 11.91
CA TYR A 728 -24.71 -2.23 12.27
C TYR A 728 -25.76 -3.06 11.51
N SER A 729 -26.38 -4.00 12.19
CA SER A 729 -27.37 -4.93 11.64
C SER A 729 -28.75 -4.27 11.64
N GLY A 730 -29.37 -4.18 10.46
CA GLY A 730 -30.72 -3.60 10.28
C GLY A 730 -30.76 -2.13 9.83
N ILE A 731 -29.63 -1.42 9.82
CA ILE A 731 -29.54 -0.17 9.04
C ILE A 731 -29.36 -0.55 7.58
N GLN A 732 -30.37 -0.29 6.77
CA GLN A 732 -30.29 -0.40 5.31
C GLN A 732 -31.08 0.74 4.73
N ASN A 733 -30.53 1.42 3.73
CA ASN A 733 -31.23 2.43 2.96
C ASN A 733 -31.92 3.49 3.84
N VAL A 734 -31.35 3.83 5.01
CA VAL A 734 -32.04 4.64 6.03
C VAL A 734 -32.46 6.00 5.46
N ALA A 735 -31.59 6.62 4.67
CA ALA A 735 -31.89 7.87 3.99
C ALA A 735 -33.05 7.72 2.99
N LEU A 736 -33.03 6.67 2.16
CA LEU A 736 -34.07 6.41 1.16
C LEU A 736 -35.42 6.08 1.84
N ARG A 737 -35.42 5.28 2.91
CA ARG A 737 -36.61 5.02 3.72
C ARG A 737 -37.16 6.29 4.38
N SER A 738 -36.29 7.17 4.88
CA SER A 738 -36.73 8.47 5.41
C SER A 738 -37.44 9.27 4.33
N THR A 739 -36.92 9.33 3.11
CA THR A 739 -37.58 10.02 1.99
C THR A 739 -38.90 9.33 1.58
N GLN A 740 -38.95 8.00 1.53
CA GLN A 740 -40.18 7.23 1.27
C GLN A 740 -41.27 7.48 2.31
N ASN A 741 -40.87 7.57 3.58
CA ASN A 741 -41.76 7.91 4.68
C ASN A 741 -42.24 9.37 4.58
N ASP A 742 -41.31 10.30 4.37
CA ASP A 742 -41.59 11.75 4.45
C ASP A 742 -42.40 12.25 3.23
N PHE A 743 -42.26 11.63 2.06
CA PHE A 743 -42.81 12.16 0.79
C PHE A 743 -43.59 11.18 -0.09
N PHE A 744 -43.50 9.86 0.14
CA PHE A 744 -44.06 8.86 -0.77
C PHE A 744 -45.11 7.93 -0.11
N GLY A 745 -45.74 8.39 0.97
CA GLY A 745 -46.83 7.67 1.64
C GLY A 745 -46.37 6.37 2.33
N LYS A 746 -45.11 6.31 2.79
CA LYS A 746 -44.53 5.13 3.46
C LYS A 746 -44.49 3.86 2.59
N ARG A 747 -44.52 3.99 1.26
CA ARG A 747 -44.33 2.88 0.33
C ARG A 747 -42.84 2.51 0.25
N PHE A 748 -42.41 1.53 1.05
CA PHE A 748 -41.02 1.08 1.15
C PHE A 748 -40.60 0.14 0.02
N ILE A 749 -40.54 0.67 -1.21
CA ILE A 749 -40.18 -0.11 -2.41
C ILE A 749 -38.66 -0.29 -2.47
N GLY A 750 -38.17 -1.53 -2.54
CA GLY A 750 -36.76 -1.86 -2.73
C GLY A 750 -35.83 -1.55 -1.54
N THR A 751 -36.40 -1.22 -0.38
CA THR A 751 -35.64 -0.73 0.80
C THR A 751 -35.71 -1.63 2.02
N LEU A 752 -36.52 -2.69 1.96
CA LEU A 752 -36.63 -3.73 2.99
C LEU A 752 -36.06 -5.04 2.45
N PHE A 753 -35.36 -5.78 3.31
CA PHE A 753 -35.01 -7.16 3.02
C PHE A 753 -36.19 -8.09 3.34
N ASP A 754 -36.34 -9.13 2.53
CA ASP A 754 -37.25 -10.23 2.84
C ASP A 754 -36.63 -11.21 3.85
N ASP A 755 -37.48 -12.09 4.39
CA ASP A 755 -37.06 -13.10 5.36
C ASP A 755 -36.05 -14.11 4.78
N ASN A 756 -36.06 -14.34 3.48
CA ASN A 756 -35.15 -15.29 2.82
C ASN A 756 -33.72 -14.74 2.83
N TYR A 757 -33.55 -13.45 2.54
CA TYR A 757 -32.27 -12.76 2.64
C TYR A 757 -31.72 -12.83 4.07
N ILE A 758 -32.56 -12.56 5.07
CA ILE A 758 -32.16 -12.63 6.48
C ILE A 758 -31.68 -14.04 6.86
N LYS A 759 -32.45 -15.08 6.49
CA LYS A 759 -32.06 -16.49 6.73
C LYS A 759 -30.76 -16.86 6.01
N PHE A 760 -30.62 -16.48 4.75
CA PHE A 760 -29.43 -16.75 3.95
C PHE A 760 -28.17 -16.09 4.53
N LYS A 761 -28.29 -14.83 4.95
CA LYS A 761 -27.23 -14.11 5.65
C LYS A 761 -26.77 -14.87 6.89
N TYR A 762 -27.66 -15.30 7.78
CA TYR A 762 -27.26 -16.02 9.00
C TYR A 762 -26.52 -17.32 8.68
N LYS A 763 -26.92 -18.02 7.60
CA LYS A 763 -26.18 -19.20 7.12
C LYS A 763 -24.75 -18.86 6.72
N ILE A 764 -24.52 -17.75 5.99
CA ILE A 764 -23.17 -17.29 5.66
C ILE A 764 -22.39 -17.03 6.95
N LEU A 765 -22.95 -16.22 7.85
CA LEU A 765 -22.25 -15.79 9.07
C LEU A 765 -21.85 -16.94 9.99
N ASN A 766 -22.72 -17.95 10.13
CA ASN A 766 -22.43 -19.14 10.93
C ASN A 766 -21.27 -19.99 10.38
N ASN A 767 -20.95 -19.86 9.08
CA ASN A 767 -19.90 -20.64 8.42
C ASN A 767 -18.56 -19.89 8.25
N ILE A 768 -18.47 -18.60 8.62
CA ILE A 768 -17.23 -17.79 8.49
C ILE A 768 -16.15 -18.22 9.52
N GLY A 769 -16.48 -19.05 10.50
CA GLY A 769 -15.54 -19.51 11.51
C GLY A 769 -15.25 -18.49 12.63
N ILE A 770 -15.96 -17.35 12.67
CA ILE A 770 -15.98 -16.43 13.81
C ILE A 770 -17.38 -16.38 14.41
N LYS A 771 -17.52 -16.77 15.68
CA LYS A 771 -18.76 -16.56 16.43
C LYS A 771 -18.92 -15.07 16.74
N PRO A 772 -19.95 -14.38 16.22
CA PRO A 772 -20.08 -12.96 16.43
C PRO A 772 -20.55 -12.63 17.85
N ILE A 773 -20.15 -11.46 18.34
CA ILE A 773 -20.68 -10.85 19.57
C ILE A 773 -21.93 -10.06 19.19
N ILE A 774 -23.06 -10.33 19.84
CA ILE A 774 -24.33 -9.65 19.55
C ILE A 774 -24.61 -8.57 20.61
N ILE A 775 -24.98 -7.38 20.18
CA ILE A 775 -25.42 -6.26 21.03
C ILE A 775 -26.87 -5.93 20.68
N ASP A 776 -27.80 -6.42 21.51
CA ASP A 776 -29.24 -6.17 21.39
C ASP A 776 -29.74 -5.03 22.29
N ASN A 777 -28.94 -4.65 23.29
CA ASN A 777 -29.28 -3.64 24.27
C ASN A 777 -28.07 -2.79 24.65
N LEU A 778 -28.30 -1.50 24.93
CA LEU A 778 -27.27 -0.57 25.38
C LEU A 778 -26.76 -0.86 26.79
N LYS A 779 -27.53 -1.56 27.63
CA LYS A 779 -27.09 -1.95 28.99
C LYS A 779 -25.79 -2.76 28.96
N ASP A 780 -25.65 -3.63 27.96
CA ASP A 780 -24.51 -4.54 27.84
C ASP A 780 -23.26 -3.86 27.24
N ILE A 781 -23.36 -2.59 26.81
CA ILE A 781 -22.32 -1.97 25.99
C ILE A 781 -20.99 -1.87 26.73
N VAL A 782 -21.03 -1.68 28.06
CA VAL A 782 -19.82 -1.56 28.90
C VAL A 782 -19.10 -2.91 28.96
N GLU A 783 -19.82 -3.96 29.36
CA GLU A 783 -19.28 -5.31 29.47
C GLU A 783 -18.76 -5.82 28.12
N LYS A 784 -19.60 -5.72 27.08
CA LYS A 784 -19.24 -6.18 25.73
C LYS A 784 -18.08 -5.38 25.14
N SER A 785 -18.02 -4.06 25.33
CA SER A 785 -16.86 -3.26 24.88
C SER A 785 -15.58 -3.67 25.59
N ASN A 786 -15.62 -3.91 26.90
CA ASN A 786 -14.47 -4.39 27.65
C ASN A 786 -13.98 -5.76 27.14
N HIS A 787 -14.90 -6.69 26.84
CA HIS A 787 -14.56 -7.96 26.23
C HIS A 787 -13.95 -7.81 24.82
N ILE A 788 -14.53 -6.95 23.97
CA ILE A 788 -14.05 -6.68 22.60
C ILE A 788 -12.60 -6.16 22.61
N PHE A 789 -12.28 -5.22 23.50
CA PHE A 789 -10.97 -4.57 23.50
C PHE A 789 -9.90 -5.26 24.35
N LYS A 790 -10.27 -6.19 25.24
CA LYS A 790 -9.31 -7.07 25.93
C LYS A 790 -8.77 -8.18 25.02
N ASN A 791 -9.56 -8.61 24.03
CA ASN A 791 -9.15 -9.66 23.11
C ASN A 791 -8.31 -9.07 21.96
N ASN A 792 -7.18 -9.69 21.62
CA ASN A 792 -6.33 -9.23 20.52
C ASN A 792 -6.69 -9.86 19.16
N ASN A 793 -7.51 -10.92 19.15
CA ASN A 793 -7.90 -11.60 17.93
C ASN A 793 -8.94 -10.80 17.14
N PRO A 794 -9.04 -11.01 15.81
CA PRO A 794 -10.13 -10.48 15.01
C PRO A 794 -11.50 -10.87 15.58
N GLN A 795 -12.42 -9.91 15.65
CA GLN A 795 -13.78 -10.15 16.16
C GLN A 795 -14.81 -9.45 15.28
N ILE A 796 -15.98 -10.08 15.15
CA ILE A 796 -17.17 -9.52 14.52
C ILE A 796 -18.19 -9.21 15.61
N VAL A 797 -18.76 -8.01 15.57
CA VAL A 797 -19.77 -7.53 16.49
C VAL A 797 -21.00 -7.13 15.68
N TYR A 798 -22.15 -7.72 15.96
CA TYR A 798 -23.43 -7.30 15.40
C TYR A 798 -24.15 -6.41 16.39
N VAL A 799 -24.47 -5.20 15.96
CA VAL A 799 -25.29 -4.26 16.71
C VAL A 799 -26.67 -4.29 16.10
N ASN A 800 -27.66 -4.86 16.79
CA ASN A 800 -29.03 -4.95 16.29
C ASN A 800 -29.74 -3.61 16.51
N VAL A 801 -29.73 -2.79 15.47
CA VAL A 801 -30.25 -1.42 15.53
C VAL A 801 -31.75 -1.35 15.29
N ASP A 802 -32.36 -0.27 15.78
CA ASP A 802 -33.75 0.06 15.44
C ASP A 802 -33.85 0.48 13.95
N ILE A 803 -34.62 -0.30 13.17
CA ILE A 803 -34.84 -0.06 11.75
C ILE A 803 -35.72 1.18 11.49
N ASN A 804 -36.54 1.57 12.46
CA ASN A 804 -37.44 2.72 12.34
C ASN A 804 -36.75 4.06 12.69
N HIS A 805 -35.47 4.00 13.02
CA HIS A 805 -34.68 5.17 13.34
C HIS A 805 -34.53 6.12 12.14
N THR A 806 -34.47 7.42 12.41
CA THR A 806 -34.36 8.50 11.40
C THR A 806 -33.15 9.38 11.67
N ILE A 807 -32.47 9.82 10.60
CA ILE A 807 -31.26 10.67 10.69
C ILE A 807 -31.65 12.06 11.22
N LYS A 808 -31.15 12.41 12.41
CA LYS A 808 -31.43 13.65 13.15
C LYS A 808 -30.21 14.01 14.04
N PRO A 809 -29.86 15.31 14.20
CA PRO A 809 -30.40 16.43 13.45
C PRO A 809 -29.96 16.43 11.98
N LYS A 810 -30.81 16.96 11.09
CA LYS A 810 -30.55 17.11 9.66
C LYS A 810 -31.04 18.45 9.13
N LEU A 811 -30.41 18.98 8.08
CA LEU A 811 -30.95 20.14 7.35
C LEU A 811 -32.34 19.80 6.79
N GLY A 812 -33.31 20.66 7.04
CA GLY A 812 -34.66 20.54 6.48
C GLY A 812 -34.78 21.18 5.10
N PHE A 813 -35.92 20.92 4.46
CA PHE A 813 -36.40 21.65 3.29
C PHE A 813 -37.75 22.30 3.63
N SER A 814 -38.06 23.39 2.94
CA SER A 814 -39.43 23.89 2.82
C SER A 814 -39.93 23.63 1.41
N LEU A 815 -41.21 23.27 1.28
CA LEU A 815 -41.93 23.30 0.00
C LEU A 815 -42.50 24.70 -0.18
N ASP A 816 -42.35 25.29 -1.36
CA ASP A 816 -43.17 26.43 -1.77
C ASP A 816 -44.50 25.98 -2.41
N TYR A 817 -45.34 26.95 -2.80
CA TYR A 817 -46.68 26.70 -3.34
C TYR A 817 -46.66 25.85 -4.63
N ASP A 818 -45.58 25.89 -5.39
CA ASP A 818 -45.40 25.12 -6.64
C ASP A 818 -44.78 23.73 -6.38
N GLY A 819 -44.56 23.36 -5.12
CA GLY A 819 -43.95 22.09 -4.73
C GLY A 819 -42.43 22.05 -4.94
N ILE A 820 -41.77 23.19 -5.14
CA ILE A 820 -40.32 23.28 -5.29
C ILE A 820 -39.67 23.24 -3.91
N TRP A 821 -38.63 22.41 -3.80
CA TRP A 821 -37.90 22.19 -2.56
C TRP A 821 -36.85 23.27 -2.37
N LYS A 822 -37.05 24.13 -1.37
CA LYS A 822 -36.09 25.16 -0.96
C LYS A 822 -35.28 24.67 0.23
N PRO A 823 -33.93 24.57 0.11
CA PRO A 823 -33.09 24.19 1.23
C PRO A 823 -33.10 25.28 2.29
N LYS A 824 -33.14 24.87 3.57
CA LYS A 824 -33.04 25.81 4.69
C LYS A 824 -31.58 26.19 5.00
N PRO A 825 -31.33 27.31 5.69
CA PRO A 825 -30.02 27.65 6.24
C PRO A 825 -29.49 26.59 7.23
N LEU A 826 -28.17 26.52 7.41
CA LEU A 826 -27.50 25.49 8.24
C LEU A 826 -27.96 25.47 9.71
N ASP A 827 -28.39 26.60 10.25
CA ASP A 827 -28.88 26.78 11.62
C ASP A 827 -30.36 26.41 11.80
N GLU A 828 -31.09 26.11 10.73
CA GLU A 828 -32.47 25.60 10.77
C GLU A 828 -32.52 24.07 10.57
N MET A 829 -31.86 23.33 11.47
CA MET A 829 -31.89 21.86 11.46
C MET A 829 -33.17 21.31 12.08
N TYR A 830 -33.70 20.24 11.49
CA TYR A 830 -34.74 19.39 12.06
C TYR A 830 -34.16 18.41 13.10
N PRO A 831 -34.83 18.12 14.24
CA PRO A 831 -36.08 18.70 14.72
C PRO A 831 -35.99 20.21 14.93
N PHE A 832 -36.94 20.96 14.39
CA PHE A 832 -36.88 22.42 14.41
C PHE A 832 -37.06 22.94 15.84
N ILE A 833 -36.25 23.94 16.21
CA ILE A 833 -36.37 24.61 17.49
C ILE A 833 -37.60 25.52 17.43
N LYS A 834 -38.50 25.42 18.42
CA LYS A 834 -39.63 26.36 18.55
C LYS A 834 -39.07 27.78 18.65
N LYS A 835 -39.25 28.61 17.62
CA LYS A 835 -38.93 30.04 17.71
C LYS A 835 -39.88 30.61 18.77
N THR A 836 -39.37 30.99 19.94
CA THR A 836 -40.12 31.88 20.84
C THR A 836 -40.40 33.15 20.05
N ILE A 837 -41.68 33.39 19.76
CA ILE A 837 -42.16 34.60 19.11
C ILE A 837 -41.87 35.75 20.07
N LYS A 838 -40.69 36.36 19.95
CA LYS A 838 -40.40 37.70 20.45
C LYS A 838 -40.02 38.55 19.25
N GLY A 839 -40.99 39.34 18.78
CA GLY A 839 -40.75 40.52 17.97
C GLY A 839 -40.60 40.31 16.46
N LYS A 840 -41.64 39.81 15.78
CA LYS A 840 -41.92 40.25 14.41
C LYS A 840 -43.41 40.55 14.29
N LYS A 841 -43.76 41.84 14.39
CA LYS A 841 -45.04 42.35 13.89
C LYS A 841 -45.15 41.93 12.42
N GLN A 842 -46.28 41.30 12.11
CA GLN A 842 -46.75 41.06 10.75
C GLN A 842 -46.60 42.33 9.91
N ARG A 843 -46.06 42.19 8.70
CA ARG A 843 -46.56 42.95 7.56
C ARG A 843 -47.09 41.91 6.58
N LYS A 844 -48.40 42.01 6.35
CA LYS A 844 -49.16 41.28 5.34
C LYS A 844 -48.50 41.42 3.97
#